data_AF-A0A8S9ZAQ7-F1
#
_entry.id   AF-A0A8S9ZAQ7-F1
#
_cell.length_a   1.000
_cell.length_b   1.000
_cell.length_c   1.000
_cell.angle_alpha   90.00
_cell.angle_beta   90.00
_cell.angle_gamma   90.00
#
_symmetry.space_group_name_H-M   'P 1'
#
loop_
_entity.id
_entity.type
_entity.pdbx_description
1 polymer ?
#
loop_
_entity_poly.entity_id
_entity_poly.type
_entity_poly.pdbx_seq_one_letter_code
_entity_poly.pdbx_strand_id
1 'polypeptide(L)'
;MASLGYDGNPTSESLFLHTSIIEEYPVGHVILRLPEAIAQHTHAPSSRSYQQIHLMPTHDWTYFRINSDGSLVNSRRLDYESLCKRSTQSSSHHVHIHASRAVCELLVKAVVFEHKASVNLDTVVPSTIQSDMTSNRMSQLRYVTISISILDLNDNRPECKLIYPALFDWKVSGSFAVVEIPDNSIPGDIIAKWNIVDRDSSANGISEVRLFGTKNGQPSIISNDLPFQLKQPEARPPWSEVEMHLLLTRRLDYSMKAFSRSKHVSEEADWFDLKIVIMDSTSDQTDRQAGQAIAFPGSSVCAIRIRVTDINDHSPAWTVPSQFAKGEPVELELFEGKSLKKPELFKMMATDLDRGPNAVLSYHYVWEFRNDTLFNDAFPNFKISESEHYVQLIRSLFFLDSTTGELKLRSLSVDFETVKDMLMLFTATDHFKDKIPLQMQFLAMDHPKNRSSTRFSPAATIILWLINVNDNAPDIQIIGLQAKNPTEFRTRVPDYTDVVYISENLAPNQPVAIITVTDLDNLHKEQITCLITDELNAHSNRYPSTNFLFQLIRVTSELSVTPSFDSEIILGTSAVFTREVQNYKLVALRSLDREEQPSYRLNISCVDIVPGISMENAVSPAYSGLTSFRTIDIVVTDVNDNPPRIVGVVPTSKSNLNMTTLENGTHVYYCYVKEHSSPGSKICQLKVEDSDRNSPNSFEWWVEEPTRAIVSVERNTGWLFVSNADLSANEHFSGIDRERMSELSVLVSVRDSGYDWDYKEKRLTSSATVIIEVVDVNDCEPKISEYNYFKVSEAAKSGTLIGMLTPVDEDQSGTPNSALLFQMASSKIYQKTFGNEENTENQKSLDISTDKHNKNAVTLKDIEDAGPHHIPLASIKPSERYRGLQMFPSKT
;
A
#
# COMPACT_ATOMS: atom_id res chain seq x y z
N MET A 1 40.18 -91.52 40.63
CA MET A 1 40.83 -92.82 40.35
C MET A 1 41.94 -92.58 39.35
N ALA A 2 43.20 -92.83 39.72
CA ALA A 2 44.35 -92.55 38.86
C ALA A 2 44.55 -93.67 37.84
N SER A 3 44.48 -93.32 36.55
CA SER A 3 44.92 -94.16 35.44
C SER A 3 46.42 -93.99 35.27
N LEU A 4 47.20 -94.99 35.69
CA LEU A 4 48.66 -95.01 35.51
C LEU A 4 48.99 -95.68 34.16
N GLY A 5 49.44 -94.90 33.18
CA GLY A 5 50.00 -95.39 31.92
C GLY A 5 51.44 -95.88 32.12
N TYR A 6 51.75 -97.07 31.60
CA TYR A 6 53.04 -97.75 31.72
C TYR A 6 53.88 -97.55 30.44
N ASP A 7 55.06 -96.95 30.55
CA ASP A 7 56.15 -97.09 29.58
C ASP A 7 57.36 -97.73 30.30
N GLY A 8 57.75 -98.92 29.82
CA GLY A 8 58.66 -99.82 30.53
C GLY A 8 60.13 -99.66 30.15
N ASN A 9 61.00 -99.62 31.17
CA ASN A 9 62.31 -100.27 31.19
C ASN A 9 62.81 -100.42 32.66
N PRO A 10 63.06 -101.63 33.21
CA PRO A 10 63.16 -101.84 34.66
C PRO A 10 64.57 -101.73 35.27
N THR A 11 65.46 -100.91 34.69
CA THR A 11 66.88 -100.80 35.13
C THR A 11 67.43 -99.37 35.30
N SER A 12 66.61 -98.32 35.29
CA SER A 12 67.09 -96.94 35.56
C SER A 12 67.12 -96.60 37.06
N GLU A 13 68.18 -95.92 37.51
CA GLU A 13 68.32 -95.35 38.87
C GLU A 13 67.28 -94.24 39.18
N SER A 14 66.45 -93.87 38.21
CA SER A 14 65.40 -92.86 38.28
C SER A 14 64.01 -93.45 38.02
N LEU A 15 63.04 -93.07 38.86
CA LEU A 15 61.62 -93.41 38.80
C LEU A 15 60.82 -92.18 38.34
N PHE A 16 59.84 -92.38 37.46
CA PHE A 16 58.93 -91.32 37.02
C PHE A 16 57.49 -91.65 37.42
N LEU A 17 56.87 -90.76 38.19
CA LEU A 17 55.48 -90.87 38.63
C LEU A 17 54.68 -89.71 38.04
N HIS A 18 53.45 -89.98 37.64
CA HIS A 18 52.53 -88.97 37.12
C HIS A 18 51.22 -89.01 37.91
N THR A 19 50.72 -87.85 38.29
CA THR A 19 49.44 -87.69 38.98
C THR A 19 48.79 -86.37 38.56
N SER A 20 47.47 -86.29 38.65
CA SER A 20 46.72 -85.06 38.43
C SER A 20 46.00 -84.62 39.69
N ILE A 21 45.86 -83.30 39.85
CA ILE A 21 45.13 -82.67 40.95
C ILE A 21 44.36 -81.47 40.41
N ILE A 22 43.10 -81.31 40.82
CA ILE A 22 42.32 -80.11 40.54
C ILE A 22 42.92 -78.95 41.32
N GLU A 23 42.91 -77.73 40.79
CA GLU A 23 43.34 -76.58 41.55
C GLU A 23 42.47 -76.31 42.78
N GLU A 24 42.84 -75.30 43.58
CA GLU A 24 42.03 -74.80 44.69
C GLU A 24 41.80 -75.75 45.87
N TYR A 25 42.48 -76.90 45.89
CA TYR A 25 42.46 -77.77 47.08
C TYR A 25 43.09 -77.07 48.30
N PRO A 26 42.55 -77.32 49.50
CA PRO A 26 43.07 -76.76 50.73
C PRO A 26 44.51 -77.22 50.99
N VAL A 27 45.29 -76.37 51.65
CA VAL A 27 46.69 -76.66 52.01
C VAL A 27 46.75 -77.90 52.92
N GLY A 28 47.64 -78.84 52.60
CA GLY A 28 47.82 -80.11 53.31
C GLY A 28 47.01 -81.27 52.72
N HIS A 29 46.33 -81.08 51.60
CA HIS A 29 45.69 -82.14 50.83
C HIS A 29 46.72 -83.15 50.33
N VAL A 30 46.40 -84.44 50.47
CA VAL A 30 47.27 -85.53 50.06
C VAL A 30 47.15 -85.74 48.55
N ILE A 31 48.21 -85.42 47.83
CA ILE A 31 48.27 -85.52 46.37
C ILE A 31 48.62 -86.94 45.95
N LEU A 32 49.67 -87.50 46.57
CA LEU A 32 50.18 -88.83 46.23
C LEU A 32 50.81 -89.49 47.44
N ARG A 33 50.44 -90.74 47.73
CA ARG A 33 51.10 -91.55 48.76
C ARG A 33 52.35 -92.21 48.15
N LEU A 34 53.50 -91.56 48.30
CA LEU A 34 54.73 -91.98 47.61
C LEU A 34 55.17 -93.42 47.92
N PRO A 35 55.15 -93.91 49.17
CA PRO A 35 55.55 -95.30 49.45
C PRO A 35 54.69 -96.33 48.71
N GLU A 36 53.38 -96.09 48.63
CA GLU A 36 52.42 -96.96 47.95
C GLU A 36 52.62 -96.90 46.42
N ALA A 37 52.79 -95.69 45.87
CA ALA A 37 53.02 -95.49 44.44
C ALA A 37 54.36 -96.08 43.96
N ILE A 38 55.43 -95.96 44.75
CA ILE A 38 56.74 -96.54 44.46
C ILE A 38 56.68 -98.07 44.50
N ALA A 39 56.00 -98.66 45.50
CA ALA A 39 55.85 -100.10 45.60
C ALA A 39 55.05 -100.69 44.42
N GLN A 40 53.98 -100.01 44.00
CA GLN A 40 53.19 -100.39 42.83
C GLN A 40 54.00 -100.35 41.53
N HIS A 41 54.78 -99.28 41.32
CA HIS A 41 55.58 -99.13 40.09
C HIS A 41 56.77 -100.12 40.00
N THR A 42 57.32 -100.54 41.15
CA THR A 42 58.47 -101.47 41.20
C THR A 42 58.06 -102.95 41.29
N HIS A 43 56.76 -103.27 41.25
CA HIS A 43 56.21 -104.62 41.44
C HIS A 43 56.73 -105.34 42.71
N ALA A 44 57.11 -104.59 43.74
CA ALA A 44 57.60 -105.15 44.99
C ALA A 44 56.42 -105.46 45.94
N PRO A 45 56.41 -106.61 46.64
CA PRO A 45 55.39 -106.89 47.66
C PRO A 45 55.47 -105.80 48.74
N SER A 46 54.31 -105.39 49.28
CA SER A 46 54.12 -104.33 50.29
C SER A 46 54.76 -104.66 51.65
N SER A 47 56.06 -104.95 51.63
CA SER A 47 56.92 -105.11 52.79
C SER A 47 57.20 -103.74 53.37
N ARG A 48 57.10 -103.59 54.70
CA ARG A 48 57.43 -102.38 55.46
C ARG A 48 58.95 -102.09 55.39
N SER A 49 59.46 -101.72 54.22
CA SER A 49 60.76 -101.07 54.12
C SER A 49 60.61 -99.65 54.68
N TYR A 50 61.46 -99.30 55.65
CA TYR A 50 61.58 -97.92 56.10
C TYR A 50 62.18 -97.11 54.96
N GLN A 51 61.33 -96.35 54.26
CA GLN A 51 61.73 -95.41 53.22
C GLN A 51 61.81 -94.01 53.84
N GLN A 52 63.00 -93.42 53.89
CA GLN A 52 63.14 -91.99 54.15
C GLN A 52 63.06 -91.26 52.82
N ILE A 53 62.06 -90.39 52.66
CA ILE A 53 61.81 -89.64 51.43
C ILE A 53 62.03 -88.16 51.70
N HIS A 54 62.94 -87.54 50.95
CA HIS A 54 63.22 -86.11 51.04
C HIS A 54 62.97 -85.44 49.69
N LEU A 55 62.24 -84.32 49.69
CA LEU A 55 62.12 -83.48 48.51
C LEU A 55 63.46 -82.82 48.20
N MET A 56 63.83 -82.84 46.92
CA MET A 56 64.96 -82.09 46.42
C MET A 56 64.52 -80.64 46.18
N PRO A 57 65.39 -79.65 46.44
CA PRO A 57 65.11 -78.27 46.08
C PRO A 57 65.14 -78.12 44.54
N THR A 58 63.99 -78.29 43.89
CA THR A 58 63.78 -78.01 42.46
C THR A 58 63.19 -76.60 42.27
N HIS A 59 62.62 -76.28 41.11
CA HIS A 59 61.90 -75.00 40.95
C HIS A 59 60.57 -75.02 41.73
N ASP A 60 59.81 -76.12 41.61
CA ASP A 60 58.43 -76.22 42.10
C ASP A 60 58.29 -76.83 43.50
N TRP A 61 59.39 -77.34 44.09
CA TRP A 61 59.34 -78.07 45.37
C TRP A 61 58.71 -77.26 46.52
N THR A 62 58.77 -75.92 46.47
CA THR A 62 58.24 -75.05 47.54
C THR A 62 56.72 -75.11 47.69
N TYR A 63 55.99 -75.59 46.68
CA TYR A 63 54.54 -75.80 46.72
C TYR A 63 54.14 -77.12 47.38
N PHE A 64 55.10 -77.98 47.72
CA PHE A 64 54.86 -79.30 48.25
C PHE A 64 55.68 -79.58 49.51
N ARG A 65 55.23 -80.54 50.31
CA ARG A 65 55.99 -81.09 51.44
C ARG A 65 55.70 -82.58 51.57
N ILE A 66 56.61 -83.30 52.21
CA ILE A 66 56.40 -84.71 52.56
C ILE A 66 56.00 -84.79 54.02
N ASN A 67 54.87 -85.43 54.29
CA ASN A 67 54.42 -85.75 55.64
C ASN A 67 55.26 -86.89 56.24
N SER A 68 55.18 -87.07 57.56
CA SER A 68 55.90 -88.14 58.28
C SER A 68 55.53 -89.56 57.82
N ASP A 69 54.39 -89.74 57.17
CA ASP A 69 53.93 -91.01 56.60
C ASP A 69 54.42 -91.24 55.15
N GLY A 70 55.22 -90.32 54.61
CA GLY A 70 55.74 -90.37 53.24
C GLY A 70 54.78 -89.84 52.18
N SER A 71 53.59 -89.34 52.54
CA SER A 71 52.66 -88.74 51.58
C SER A 71 53.13 -87.36 51.11
N LEU A 72 53.02 -87.12 49.80
CA LEU A 72 53.23 -85.81 49.19
C LEU A 72 51.95 -84.98 49.36
N VAL A 73 52.07 -83.83 50.01
CA VAL A 73 50.95 -82.91 50.21
C VAL A 73 51.28 -81.52 49.68
N ASN A 74 50.27 -80.75 49.28
CA ASN A 74 50.46 -79.34 48.94
C ASN A 74 50.78 -78.54 50.22
N SER A 75 51.80 -77.69 50.17
CA SER A 75 52.18 -76.77 51.25
C SER A 75 51.62 -75.35 51.03
N ARG A 76 51.15 -75.06 49.81
CA ARG A 76 50.53 -73.80 49.39
C ARG A 76 49.29 -74.08 48.54
N ARG A 77 48.41 -73.08 48.41
CA ARG A 77 47.27 -73.10 47.47
C ARG A 77 47.83 -73.25 46.06
N LEU A 78 47.31 -74.22 45.33
CA LEU A 78 47.64 -74.44 43.92
C LEU A 78 46.55 -73.72 43.12
N ASP A 79 46.90 -72.58 42.54
CA ASP A 79 46.02 -71.72 41.74
C ASP A 79 46.56 -71.79 40.30
N TYR A 80 45.73 -72.32 39.40
CA TYR A 80 46.11 -72.62 38.01
C TYR A 80 46.44 -71.33 37.26
N GLU A 81 45.66 -70.27 37.42
CA GLU A 81 45.86 -68.97 36.77
C GLU A 81 47.24 -68.39 37.12
N SER A 82 47.58 -68.42 38.41
CA SER A 82 48.81 -67.85 38.93
C SER A 82 50.05 -68.66 38.54
N LEU A 83 49.94 -69.99 38.49
CA LEU A 83 51.06 -70.90 38.25
C LEU A 83 51.33 -71.12 36.77
N CYS A 84 50.27 -71.26 35.97
CA CYS A 84 50.34 -71.76 34.61
C CYS A 84 50.36 -70.62 33.57
N LYS A 85 49.74 -69.46 33.83
CA LYS A 85 49.74 -68.32 32.88
C LYS A 85 50.99 -67.43 32.93
N ARG A 86 51.94 -67.68 33.84
CA ARG A 86 53.21 -66.91 33.96
C ARG A 86 54.25 -67.25 32.88
N SER A 87 54.05 -68.31 32.10
CA SER A 87 55.00 -68.78 31.07
C SER A 87 55.01 -67.97 29.77
N THR A 88 54.11 -67.01 29.56
CA THR A 88 54.02 -66.24 28.30
C THR A 88 54.52 -64.80 28.41
N GLN A 89 55.03 -64.36 29.56
CA GLN A 89 55.70 -63.07 29.73
C GLN A 89 56.97 -63.19 30.58
N SER A 90 58.01 -63.83 30.03
CA SER A 90 59.38 -63.49 30.39
C SER A 90 60.28 -63.67 29.17
N SER A 91 60.76 -62.55 28.64
CA SER A 91 61.77 -62.47 27.59
C SER A 91 63.13 -63.01 28.07
N SER A 92 63.80 -63.71 27.15
CA SER A 92 65.21 -64.11 27.15
C SER A 92 65.71 -65.06 28.26
N HIS A 93 65.65 -66.37 28.01
CA HIS A 93 66.84 -67.15 27.64
C HIS A 93 66.45 -68.61 27.31
N HIS A 94 66.98 -69.08 26.17
CA HIS A 94 66.93 -70.44 25.59
C HIS A 94 66.19 -71.55 26.34
N VAL A 95 65.05 -72.00 25.79
CA VAL A 95 64.60 -73.40 25.89
C VAL A 95 63.93 -73.81 24.57
N HIS A 96 64.34 -74.96 24.04
CA HIS A 96 63.78 -75.62 22.87
C HIS A 96 62.30 -76.00 23.09
N ILE A 97 61.43 -75.59 22.17
CA ILE A 97 59.99 -75.89 22.18
C ILE A 97 59.74 -77.10 21.28
N HIS A 98 59.25 -78.21 21.87
CA HIS A 98 58.42 -79.18 21.15
C HIS A 98 56.95 -78.83 21.41
N ALA A 99 56.24 -78.52 20.33
CA ALA A 99 54.82 -78.22 20.34
C ALA A 99 53.98 -79.50 20.41
N SER A 100 53.37 -79.78 21.57
CA SER A 100 52.13 -80.55 21.70
C SER A 100 51.59 -80.43 23.12
N ARG A 101 50.42 -79.76 23.27
CA ARG A 101 49.64 -79.59 24.52
C ARG A 101 50.41 -78.95 25.70
N ALA A 102 50.16 -77.66 25.94
CA ALA A 102 50.55 -76.99 27.18
C ALA A 102 49.72 -77.54 28.34
N VAL A 103 50.15 -78.66 28.92
CA VAL A 103 49.61 -79.19 30.18
C VAL A 103 50.34 -78.46 31.29
N CYS A 104 49.60 -77.88 32.25
CA CYS A 104 50.24 -77.26 33.41
C CYS A 104 50.78 -78.35 34.33
N GLU A 105 52.07 -78.65 34.19
CA GLU A 105 52.76 -79.67 34.97
C GLU A 105 53.79 -79.04 35.91
N LEU A 106 53.69 -79.39 37.19
CA LEU A 106 54.72 -79.08 38.18
C LEU A 106 55.65 -80.29 38.33
N LEU A 107 56.97 -80.04 38.34
CA LEU A 107 57.99 -81.09 38.40
C LEU A 107 58.69 -81.08 39.75
N VAL A 108 58.37 -82.10 40.55
CA VAL A 108 58.94 -82.29 41.88
C VAL A 108 59.89 -83.47 41.85
N LYS A 109 61.11 -83.30 42.36
CA LYS A 109 62.05 -84.40 42.54
C LYS A 109 62.19 -84.76 44.01
N ALA A 110 62.24 -86.04 44.30
CA ALA A 110 62.47 -86.57 45.63
C ALA A 110 63.60 -87.62 45.60
N VAL A 111 64.34 -87.72 46.68
CA VAL A 111 65.29 -88.80 46.92
C VAL A 111 64.67 -89.77 47.91
N VAL A 112 64.66 -91.04 47.54
CA VAL A 112 64.17 -92.14 48.38
C VAL A 112 65.37 -92.95 48.84
N PHE A 113 65.52 -93.10 50.15
CA PHE A 113 66.55 -93.94 50.75
C PHE A 113 65.91 -95.23 51.28
N GLU A 114 66.28 -96.37 50.69
CA GLU A 114 65.74 -97.68 51.05
C GLU A 114 66.74 -98.49 51.89
N HIS A 115 66.30 -98.91 53.09
CA HIS A 115 67.02 -99.88 53.90
C HIS A 115 66.48 -101.29 53.66
N LYS A 116 67.29 -102.18 53.04
CA LYS A 116 66.97 -103.62 52.94
C LYS A 116 67.53 -104.35 54.16
N ALA A 117 66.67 -104.98 54.96
CA ALA A 117 67.08 -105.92 56.01
C ALA A 117 67.17 -107.34 55.43
N SER A 118 68.36 -107.93 55.42
CA SER A 118 68.56 -109.35 55.10
C SER A 118 68.43 -110.21 56.36
N VAL A 119 67.62 -111.27 56.29
CA VAL A 119 67.45 -112.27 57.36
C VAL A 119 68.02 -113.59 56.87
N ASN A 120 68.88 -114.26 57.65
CA ASN A 120 69.31 -115.64 57.40
C ASN A 120 69.39 -116.41 58.74
N LEU A 121 68.93 -117.67 58.78
CA LEU A 121 68.59 -118.43 59.99
C LEU A 121 69.38 -119.77 60.11
N ASP A 122 70.10 -119.91 61.23
CA ASP A 122 70.53 -121.08 62.04
C ASP A 122 71.27 -122.30 61.44
N THR A 123 72.40 -122.77 62.01
CA THR A 123 72.46 -123.68 63.18
C THR A 123 73.90 -123.83 63.76
N VAL A 124 74.21 -123.28 64.95
CA VAL A 124 74.46 -123.86 66.31
C VAL A 124 75.50 -125.00 66.48
N VAL A 125 76.62 -124.74 67.21
CA VAL A 125 77.11 -125.33 68.51
C VAL A 125 78.45 -124.64 68.91
N PRO A 126 78.77 -124.36 70.20
CA PRO A 126 79.77 -123.36 70.59
C PRO A 126 81.06 -123.90 71.23
N SER A 127 82.22 -123.32 70.90
CA SER A 127 83.33 -123.11 71.85
C SER A 127 84.40 -122.14 71.30
N THR A 128 84.75 -121.16 72.15
CA THR A 128 85.97 -120.32 72.16
C THR A 128 86.15 -119.22 71.09
N ILE A 129 85.89 -117.98 71.54
CA ILE A 129 86.71 -116.75 71.42
C ILE A 129 87.67 -116.72 70.21
N GLN A 130 87.36 -115.93 69.17
CA GLN A 130 87.89 -114.56 69.00
C GLN A 130 87.36 -113.89 67.71
N SER A 131 86.87 -112.66 67.88
CA SER A 131 86.88 -111.49 66.97
C SER A 131 86.63 -111.60 65.46
N ASP A 132 85.64 -110.80 65.05
CA ASP A 132 85.50 -110.07 63.78
C ASP A 132 85.14 -110.83 62.50
N MET A 133 83.88 -110.63 62.04
CA MET A 133 83.63 -110.02 60.73
C MET A 133 82.24 -109.36 60.67
N THR A 134 82.26 -108.16 60.10
CA THR A 134 81.21 -107.15 59.91
C THR A 134 80.08 -107.60 58.97
N SER A 135 78.82 -107.38 59.39
CA SER A 135 77.63 -107.51 58.52
C SER A 135 77.43 -106.24 57.68
N ASN A 136 77.65 -106.33 56.36
CA ASN A 136 77.40 -105.26 55.40
C ASN A 136 75.88 -105.00 55.23
N ARG A 137 75.41 -103.83 55.67
CA ARG A 137 74.09 -103.29 55.30
C ARG A 137 74.21 -102.56 53.95
N MET A 138 73.62 -103.10 52.88
CA MET A 138 73.49 -102.37 51.62
C MET A 138 72.27 -101.43 51.70
N SER A 139 72.50 -100.12 51.62
CA SER A 139 71.44 -99.11 51.50
C SER A 139 71.42 -98.60 50.05
N GLN A 140 70.24 -98.46 49.45
CA GLN A 140 70.08 -98.05 48.05
C GLN A 140 69.39 -96.68 47.99
N LEU A 141 69.97 -95.75 47.23
CA LEU A 141 69.43 -94.42 46.98
C LEU A 141 68.77 -94.38 45.60
N ARG A 142 67.56 -93.85 45.49
CA ARG A 142 66.82 -93.71 44.22
C ARG A 142 66.32 -92.27 44.04
N TYR A 143 66.29 -91.82 42.79
CA TYR A 143 65.69 -90.54 42.44
C TYR A 143 64.26 -90.77 41.92
N VAL A 144 63.29 -90.00 42.40
CA VAL A 144 61.91 -90.03 41.93
C VAL A 144 61.58 -88.66 41.37
N THR A 145 61.19 -88.60 40.10
CA THR A 145 60.61 -87.41 39.49
C THR A 145 59.10 -87.59 39.45
N ILE A 146 58.36 -86.61 39.95
CA ILE A 146 56.91 -86.61 40.05
C ILE A 146 56.42 -85.46 39.16
N SER A 147 55.75 -85.79 38.07
CA SER A 147 55.00 -84.85 37.25
C SER A 147 53.59 -84.75 37.83
N ILE A 148 53.19 -83.53 38.22
CA ILE A 148 51.87 -83.24 38.78
C ILE A 148 51.14 -82.32 37.80
N SER A 149 50.14 -82.84 37.09
CA SER A 149 49.27 -82.03 36.24
C SER A 149 48.20 -81.33 37.07
N ILE A 150 48.16 -80.00 37.02
CA ILE A 150 47.08 -79.21 37.62
C ILE A 150 45.92 -79.15 36.62
N LEU A 151 44.72 -79.53 37.07
CA LEU A 151 43.47 -79.40 36.32
C LEU A 151 42.77 -78.10 36.75
N ASP A 152 42.45 -77.29 35.76
CA ASP A 152 41.74 -76.02 35.85
C ASP A 152 40.27 -76.22 36.28
N LEU A 153 39.80 -75.43 37.24
CA LEU A 153 38.41 -75.33 37.67
C LEU A 153 37.77 -74.13 36.95
N ASN A 154 36.48 -74.22 36.59
CA ASN A 154 35.75 -73.04 36.14
C ASN A 154 35.38 -72.19 37.37
N ASP A 155 36.29 -71.33 37.84
CA ASP A 155 36.09 -70.47 39.00
C ASP A 155 36.22 -68.96 38.71
N ASN A 156 36.66 -68.58 37.50
CA ASN A 156 36.67 -67.21 37.04
C ASN A 156 35.52 -66.93 36.08
N ARG A 157 34.83 -65.80 36.30
CA ARG A 157 33.79 -65.36 35.36
C ARG A 157 34.41 -64.57 34.22
N PRO A 158 33.87 -64.65 33.00
CA PRO A 158 34.31 -63.82 31.89
C PRO A 158 34.22 -62.32 32.22
N GLU A 159 35.31 -61.58 32.05
CA GLU A 159 35.38 -60.13 32.20
C GLU A 159 35.38 -59.46 30.83
N CYS A 160 34.51 -58.46 30.61
CA CYS A 160 34.48 -57.71 29.37
C CYS A 160 34.93 -56.26 29.54
N LYS A 161 35.74 -55.79 28.60
CA LYS A 161 36.26 -54.42 28.56
C LYS A 161 35.95 -53.79 27.20
N LEU A 162 35.21 -52.68 27.20
CA LEU A 162 35.00 -51.89 25.99
C LEU A 162 36.32 -51.21 25.59
N ILE A 163 36.83 -51.52 24.41
CA ILE A 163 38.09 -51.00 23.87
C ILE A 163 37.87 -49.93 22.78
N TYR A 164 36.68 -49.88 22.19
CA TYR A 164 36.27 -48.85 21.24
C TYR A 164 34.77 -48.54 21.41
N PRO A 165 34.37 -47.25 21.47
CA PRO A 165 35.21 -46.05 21.43
C PRO A 165 36.10 -45.91 22.68
N ALA A 166 37.27 -45.28 22.55
CA ALA A 166 38.23 -45.09 23.64
C ALA A 166 37.66 -44.09 24.67
N LEU A 167 36.86 -44.56 25.62
CA LEU A 167 36.30 -43.73 26.67
C LEU A 167 37.33 -43.48 27.77
N PHE A 168 37.57 -42.20 28.06
CA PHE A 168 38.35 -41.74 29.20
C PHE A 168 37.53 -41.96 30.49
N ASP A 169 38.13 -42.70 31.42
CA ASP A 169 37.78 -42.80 32.85
C ASP A 169 36.47 -43.55 33.23
N TRP A 170 36.63 -44.80 33.69
CA TRP A 170 35.57 -45.67 34.21
C TRP A 170 35.26 -45.34 35.69
N LYS A 171 34.72 -44.15 35.96
CA LYS A 171 34.06 -43.88 37.24
C LYS A 171 32.72 -43.20 37.03
N VAL A 172 31.80 -43.91 36.38
CA VAL A 172 30.39 -43.53 36.41
C VAL A 172 29.55 -44.75 36.76
N SER A 173 28.94 -44.69 37.94
CA SER A 173 27.99 -45.66 38.48
C SER A 173 26.64 -45.67 37.72
N GLY A 174 26.68 -45.83 36.40
CA GLY A 174 25.51 -45.96 35.53
C GLY A 174 25.63 -47.22 34.67
N SER A 175 24.56 -48.00 34.58
CA SER A 175 24.54 -49.35 33.99
C SER A 175 24.76 -49.45 32.47
N PHE A 176 25.19 -48.39 31.77
CA PHE A 176 25.45 -48.39 30.31
C PHE A 176 26.57 -47.41 29.93
N ALA A 177 27.48 -47.81 29.04
CA ALA A 177 28.34 -46.87 28.31
C ALA A 177 27.55 -46.22 27.16
N VAL A 178 27.61 -44.89 27.00
CA VAL A 178 26.85 -44.18 25.95
C VAL A 178 27.73 -43.91 24.73
N VAL A 179 27.24 -44.25 23.54
CA VAL A 179 27.90 -43.96 22.26
C VAL A 179 26.91 -43.23 21.36
N GLU A 180 27.34 -42.10 20.79
CA GLU A 180 26.54 -41.34 19.82
C GLU A 180 26.97 -41.71 18.40
N ILE A 181 26.00 -42.04 17.54
CA ILE A 181 26.25 -42.38 16.14
C ILE A 181 25.35 -41.55 15.22
N PRO A 182 25.86 -41.03 14.10
CA PRO A 182 25.03 -40.33 13.14
C PRO A 182 24.07 -41.30 12.44
N ASP A 183 22.91 -40.80 12.04
CA ASP A 183 21.86 -41.57 11.39
C ASP A 183 22.21 -42.00 9.94
N ASN A 184 23.07 -41.22 9.29
CA ASN A 184 23.66 -41.57 8.00
C ASN A 184 24.84 -42.56 8.07
N SER A 185 25.12 -43.15 9.25
CA SER A 185 26.09 -44.24 9.41
C SER A 185 25.82 -45.39 8.44
N ILE A 186 26.91 -45.97 7.91
CA ILE A 186 26.84 -46.92 6.79
C ILE A 186 26.77 -48.35 7.36
N PRO A 187 25.89 -49.22 6.82
CA PRO A 187 25.93 -50.63 7.16
C PRO A 187 27.31 -51.24 6.92
N GLY A 188 27.87 -51.87 7.94
CA GLY A 188 29.25 -52.37 8.00
C GLY A 188 30.13 -51.62 9.00
N ASP A 189 29.71 -50.43 9.45
CA ASP A 189 30.45 -49.66 10.44
C ASP A 189 30.57 -50.42 11.77
N ILE A 190 31.77 -50.39 12.35
CA ILE A 190 32.04 -50.95 13.68
C ILE A 190 31.65 -49.89 14.72
N ILE A 191 30.58 -50.14 15.46
CA ILE A 191 30.04 -49.21 16.44
C ILE A 191 30.75 -49.32 17.79
N ALA A 192 31.12 -50.55 18.16
CA ALA A 192 31.78 -50.84 19.43
C ALA A 192 32.63 -52.10 19.34
N LYS A 193 33.68 -52.16 20.15
CA LYS A 193 34.52 -53.35 20.30
C LYS A 193 34.73 -53.68 21.78
N TRP A 194 34.62 -54.95 22.13
CA TRP A 194 34.97 -55.45 23.47
C TRP A 194 36.09 -56.45 23.37
N ASN A 195 37.05 -56.35 24.29
CA ASN A 195 37.92 -57.46 24.63
C ASN A 195 37.29 -58.22 25.79
N ILE A 196 37.03 -59.51 25.60
CA ILE A 196 36.43 -60.38 26.62
C ILE A 196 37.47 -61.41 27.00
N VAL A 197 37.81 -61.46 28.28
CA VAL A 197 38.84 -62.35 28.81
C VAL A 197 38.23 -63.22 29.88
N ASP A 198 38.48 -64.51 29.77
CA ASP A 198 38.23 -65.47 30.82
C ASP A 198 39.57 -65.98 31.35
N ARG A 199 39.71 -65.96 32.68
CA ARG A 199 40.95 -66.34 33.32
C ARG A 199 41.09 -67.85 33.46
N ASP A 200 40.05 -68.62 33.21
CA ASP A 200 40.18 -70.07 33.18
C ASP A 200 40.95 -70.53 31.93
N SER A 201 41.21 -71.83 31.85
CA SER A 201 41.73 -72.49 30.66
C SER A 201 40.76 -72.38 29.48
N SER A 202 41.25 -72.58 28.26
CA SER A 202 40.39 -72.52 27.07
C SER A 202 39.24 -73.53 27.11
N ALA A 203 39.33 -74.62 27.88
CA ALA A 203 38.27 -75.62 27.99
C ALA A 203 37.11 -75.18 28.90
N ASN A 204 37.40 -74.35 29.90
CA ASN A 204 36.43 -73.79 30.83
C ASN A 204 36.01 -72.35 30.48
N GLY A 205 36.74 -71.69 29.58
CA GLY A 205 36.49 -70.32 29.17
C GLY A 205 35.20 -70.08 28.39
N ILE A 206 35.15 -68.97 27.67
CA ILE A 206 33.97 -68.40 27.03
C ILE A 206 33.38 -69.36 25.99
N SER A 207 32.18 -69.84 26.23
CA SER A 207 31.48 -70.78 25.35
C SER A 207 30.58 -70.08 24.34
N GLU A 208 29.92 -68.99 24.77
CA GLU A 208 28.92 -68.31 23.95
C GLU A 208 28.76 -66.83 24.34
N VAL A 209 28.48 -65.98 23.34
CA VAL A 209 28.18 -64.56 23.52
C VAL A 209 26.91 -64.21 22.76
N ARG A 210 25.93 -63.61 23.44
CA ARG A 210 24.63 -63.22 22.87
C ARG A 210 24.36 -61.74 23.03
N LEU A 211 23.77 -61.13 22.02
CA LEU A 211 23.32 -59.75 22.03
C LEU A 211 21.81 -59.68 22.31
N PHE A 212 21.43 -58.88 23.29
CA PHE A 212 20.05 -58.49 23.57
C PHE A 212 19.93 -56.99 23.53
N GLY A 213 18.75 -56.46 23.22
CA GLY A 213 18.58 -55.02 23.28
C GLY A 213 17.16 -54.54 23.13
N THR A 214 16.91 -53.32 23.61
CA THR A 214 15.61 -52.67 23.54
C THR A 214 15.74 -51.35 22.80
N LYS A 215 14.76 -51.05 21.94
CA LYS A 215 14.63 -49.72 21.31
C LYS A 215 13.69 -48.86 22.15
N ASN A 216 14.15 -47.71 22.63
CA ASN A 216 13.35 -46.76 23.42
C ASN A 216 12.62 -47.41 24.62
N GLY A 217 13.26 -48.40 25.25
CA GLY A 217 12.69 -49.16 26.37
C GLY A 217 11.63 -50.20 26.02
N GLN A 218 11.25 -50.37 24.74
CA GLN A 218 10.36 -51.46 24.31
C GLN A 218 11.13 -52.78 24.19
N PRO A 219 10.66 -53.89 24.81
CA PRO A 219 11.36 -55.17 24.79
C PRO A 219 11.33 -55.81 23.40
N SER A 220 12.47 -55.80 22.71
CA SER A 220 12.73 -56.60 21.51
C SER A 220 13.64 -57.76 21.90
N ILE A 221 13.07 -58.94 22.13
CA ILE A 221 13.79 -60.08 22.73
C ILE A 221 14.68 -60.84 21.72
N ILE A 222 14.70 -60.44 20.44
CA ILE A 222 15.34 -61.22 19.37
C ILE A 222 16.39 -60.39 18.63
N SER A 223 17.64 -60.87 18.60
CA SER A 223 18.78 -60.24 17.93
C SER A 223 18.57 -59.87 16.46
N ASN A 224 17.58 -60.48 15.80
CA ASN A 224 17.30 -60.29 14.37
C ASN A 224 16.51 -59.00 14.04
N ASP A 225 15.90 -58.37 15.05
CA ASP A 225 15.12 -57.14 14.88
C ASP A 225 15.94 -55.87 15.20
N LEU A 226 17.10 -56.02 15.82
CA LEU A 226 18.03 -54.92 16.06
C LEU A 226 18.82 -54.62 14.77
N PRO A 227 19.13 -53.35 14.46
CA PRO A 227 20.01 -53.00 13.35
C PRO A 227 21.49 -53.30 13.64
N PHE A 228 21.79 -54.04 14.71
CA PHE A 228 23.14 -54.33 15.15
C PHE A 228 23.37 -55.83 15.27
N GLN A 229 24.57 -56.29 14.90
CA GLN A 229 24.96 -57.69 15.00
C GLN A 229 26.36 -57.81 15.58
N LEU A 230 26.56 -58.79 16.47
CA LEU A 230 27.90 -59.17 16.92
C LEU A 230 28.56 -60.07 15.86
N LYS A 231 29.74 -59.67 15.42
CA LYS A 231 30.61 -60.51 14.59
C LYS A 231 31.41 -61.43 15.50
N GLN A 232 31.21 -62.74 15.34
CA GLN A 232 31.99 -63.75 16.04
C GLN A 232 33.40 -63.87 15.44
N PRO A 233 34.41 -64.24 16.25
CA PRO A 233 35.76 -64.53 15.76
C PRO A 233 35.78 -65.77 14.85
N GLU A 234 36.83 -65.90 14.03
CA GLU A 234 37.02 -67.09 13.18
C GLU A 234 37.38 -68.35 13.99
N ALA A 235 37.99 -68.18 15.17
CA ALA A 235 38.29 -69.26 16.09
C ALA A 235 37.00 -69.82 16.70
N ARG A 236 36.86 -71.15 16.77
CA ARG A 236 35.70 -71.79 17.40
C ARG A 236 35.80 -71.72 18.93
N PRO A 237 34.69 -71.51 19.66
CA PRO A 237 34.68 -71.59 21.12
C PRO A 237 34.97 -73.03 21.59
N PRO A 238 35.40 -73.23 22.85
CA PRO A 238 35.54 -72.22 23.91
C PRO A 238 36.82 -71.36 23.83
N TRP A 239 36.73 -70.08 24.23
CA TRP A 239 37.80 -69.08 24.14
C TRP A 239 38.31 -68.63 25.53
N SER A 240 39.62 -68.46 25.69
CA SER A 240 40.19 -67.78 26.88
C SER A 240 40.22 -66.25 26.73
N GLU A 241 40.35 -65.75 25.50
CA GLU A 241 40.30 -64.32 25.19
C GLU A 241 39.71 -64.15 23.78
N VAL A 242 38.79 -63.19 23.63
CA VAL A 242 38.11 -62.93 22.35
C VAL A 242 37.77 -61.46 22.19
N GLU A 243 38.07 -60.92 21.00
CA GLU A 243 37.62 -59.60 20.59
C GLU A 243 36.28 -59.69 19.84
N MET A 244 35.26 -58.99 20.32
CA MET A 244 33.92 -58.94 19.72
C MET A 244 33.66 -57.58 19.09
N HIS A 245 33.13 -57.56 17.86
CA HIS A 245 32.76 -56.33 17.14
C HIS A 245 31.25 -56.20 16.99
N LEU A 246 30.68 -55.05 17.38
CA LEU A 246 29.31 -54.68 17.06
C LEU A 246 29.27 -53.97 15.70
N LEU A 247 28.60 -54.58 14.73
CA LEU A 247 28.42 -54.03 13.40
C LEU A 247 27.03 -53.44 13.24
N LEU A 248 26.95 -52.32 12.55
CA LEU A 248 25.69 -51.82 12.01
C LEU A 248 25.30 -52.65 10.77
N THR A 249 24.12 -53.25 10.74
CA THR A 249 23.67 -54.12 9.64
C THR A 249 22.61 -53.50 8.75
N ARG A 250 21.89 -52.48 9.27
CA ARG A 250 20.84 -51.76 8.55
C ARG A 250 21.02 -50.27 8.76
N ARG A 251 20.62 -49.46 7.78
CA ARG A 251 20.61 -48.00 7.91
C ARG A 251 19.69 -47.58 9.05
N LEU A 252 20.05 -46.49 9.74
CA LEU A 252 19.31 -45.95 10.88
C LEU A 252 18.26 -44.90 10.46
N ASP A 253 17.95 -44.89 9.16
CA ASP A 253 17.12 -43.91 8.46
C ASP A 253 15.78 -43.62 9.14
N TYR A 254 15.57 -42.34 9.46
CA TYR A 254 14.38 -41.81 10.10
C TYR A 254 13.26 -41.44 9.12
N SER A 255 13.58 -41.24 7.84
CA SER A 255 12.67 -40.70 6.82
C SER A 255 11.47 -41.60 6.51
N MET A 256 11.60 -42.92 6.77
CA MET A 256 10.56 -43.90 6.43
C MET A 256 9.38 -43.99 7.43
N LYS A 257 9.43 -43.30 8.58
CA LYS A 257 8.38 -43.42 9.63
C LYS A 257 7.38 -42.26 9.70
N ALA A 258 7.51 -41.24 8.85
CA ALA A 258 6.68 -40.03 8.91
C ALA A 258 5.18 -40.22 8.56
N PHE A 259 4.72 -41.44 8.24
CA PHE A 259 3.31 -41.70 7.90
C PHE A 259 2.47 -42.41 8.99
N SER A 260 2.98 -42.57 10.22
CA SER A 260 2.20 -43.17 11.30
C SER A 260 1.75 -42.11 12.31
N ARG A 261 0.46 -41.72 12.23
CA ARG A 261 -0.25 -40.90 13.22
C ARG A 261 -0.29 -41.59 14.58
N SER A 262 0.78 -41.50 15.37
CA SER A 262 0.78 -41.87 16.79
C SER A 262 1.30 -40.68 17.61
N LYS A 263 0.46 -40.22 18.53
CA LYS A 263 0.58 -38.95 19.27
C LYS A 263 1.60 -38.98 20.42
N HIS A 264 2.49 -39.97 20.45
CA HIS A 264 3.55 -40.10 21.44
C HIS A 264 4.78 -40.73 20.79
N VAL A 265 5.58 -39.91 20.11
CA VAL A 265 6.96 -40.25 19.74
C VAL A 265 7.83 -39.21 20.42
N SER A 266 8.69 -39.67 21.33
CA SER A 266 9.69 -38.83 22.01
C SER A 266 10.51 -38.07 20.96
N GLU A 267 10.45 -36.74 21.00
CA GLU A 267 11.12 -35.84 20.05
C GLU A 267 12.66 -35.85 20.17
N GLU A 268 13.21 -36.56 21.14
CA GLU A 268 14.65 -36.60 21.38
C GLU A 268 15.21 -38.01 21.22
N ALA A 269 15.80 -38.26 20.05
CA ALA A 269 16.68 -39.39 19.70
C ALA A 269 16.13 -40.82 19.90
N ASP A 270 16.28 -41.67 18.88
CA ASP A 270 16.15 -43.12 19.10
C ASP A 270 17.39 -43.60 19.88
N TRP A 271 17.17 -44.26 21.02
CA TRP A 271 18.24 -44.94 21.74
C TRP A 271 18.03 -46.46 21.75
N PHE A 272 19.14 -47.17 21.60
CA PHE A 272 19.21 -48.61 21.69
C PHE A 272 20.00 -49.00 22.93
N ASP A 273 19.34 -49.63 23.88
CA ASP A 273 19.97 -50.17 25.08
C ASP A 273 20.31 -51.62 24.80
N LEU A 274 21.59 -51.89 24.56
CA LEU A 274 22.10 -53.22 24.23
C LEU A 274 22.80 -53.83 25.44
N LYS A 275 22.56 -55.12 25.66
CA LYS A 275 23.21 -55.96 26.66
C LYS A 275 23.83 -57.17 25.98
N ILE A 276 25.11 -57.36 26.21
CA ILE A 276 25.87 -58.52 25.74
C ILE A 276 25.97 -59.48 26.91
N VAL A 277 25.37 -60.66 26.77
CA VAL A 277 25.42 -61.73 27.78
C VAL A 277 26.49 -62.72 27.33
N ILE A 278 27.48 -62.93 28.18
CA ILE A 278 28.62 -63.81 27.96
C ILE A 278 28.44 -65.01 28.87
N MET A 279 28.60 -66.21 28.32
CA MET A 279 28.49 -67.47 29.03
C MET A 279 29.82 -68.21 28.92
N ASP A 280 30.29 -68.73 30.05
CA ASP A 280 31.42 -69.63 30.17
C ASP A 280 31.01 -71.07 29.86
N SER A 281 31.98 -71.98 29.82
CA SER A 281 31.72 -73.39 29.50
C SER A 281 31.19 -74.12 30.72
N THR A 282 30.11 -74.88 30.54
CA THR A 282 29.63 -75.78 31.60
C THR A 282 30.63 -76.91 31.75
N SER A 283 31.28 -77.03 32.92
CA SER A 283 32.09 -78.21 33.23
C SER A 283 31.29 -79.48 32.92
N ASP A 284 31.84 -80.33 32.04
CA ASP A 284 31.16 -81.53 31.55
C ASP A 284 31.02 -82.53 32.72
N GLN A 285 29.86 -82.52 33.40
CA GLN A 285 29.59 -83.44 34.51
C GLN A 285 29.40 -84.86 33.99
N THR A 286 30.49 -85.57 33.72
CA THR A 286 30.48 -87.00 33.40
C THR A 286 31.16 -87.90 34.43
N ASP A 287 31.59 -87.40 35.59
CA ASP A 287 32.11 -88.29 36.64
C ASP A 287 31.62 -87.94 38.07
N ARG A 288 30.41 -88.40 38.40
CA ARG A 288 29.81 -88.27 39.74
C ARG A 288 30.34 -89.34 40.70
N GLN A 289 31.61 -89.30 41.09
CA GLN A 289 32.10 -90.02 42.30
C GLN A 289 33.30 -89.33 42.97
N ALA A 290 33.07 -88.19 43.61
CA ALA A 290 33.72 -87.75 44.86
C ALA A 290 33.18 -86.36 45.20
N GLY A 291 32.66 -86.15 46.42
CA GLY A 291 32.11 -84.86 46.81
C GLY A 291 33.20 -83.80 47.00
N GLN A 292 33.27 -82.81 46.11
CA GLN A 292 33.70 -81.42 46.39
C GLN A 292 33.53 -80.52 45.15
N ALA A 293 33.06 -79.29 45.39
CA ALA A 293 32.86 -78.13 44.49
C ALA A 293 31.89 -78.29 43.30
N ILE A 294 30.77 -77.56 43.34
CA ILE A 294 29.83 -77.40 42.21
C ILE A 294 30.24 -76.13 41.44
N ALA A 295 30.87 -76.28 40.28
CA ALA A 295 31.02 -75.17 39.33
C ALA A 295 29.67 -74.94 38.63
N PHE A 296 29.11 -73.74 38.79
CA PHE A 296 27.91 -73.30 38.07
C PHE A 296 28.35 -72.41 36.91
N PRO A 297 27.70 -72.47 35.73
CA PRO A 297 28.01 -71.56 34.62
C PRO A 297 27.88 -70.11 35.09
N GLY A 298 28.98 -69.37 35.02
CA GLY A 298 29.08 -67.96 35.28
C GLY A 298 28.70 -67.16 34.05
N SER A 299 27.57 -66.44 34.11
CA SER A 299 27.27 -65.43 33.09
C SER A 299 27.79 -64.05 33.50
N SER A 300 28.38 -63.31 32.57
CA SER A 300 28.64 -61.87 32.71
C SER A 300 27.85 -61.05 31.71
N VAL A 301 27.58 -59.78 32.04
CA VAL A 301 26.77 -58.90 31.20
C VAL A 301 27.49 -57.57 31.00
N CYS A 302 27.69 -57.20 29.73
CA CYS A 302 28.19 -55.89 29.31
C CYS A 302 27.03 -55.08 28.74
N ALA A 303 27.01 -53.77 28.95
CA ALA A 303 25.89 -52.95 28.53
C ALA A 303 26.37 -51.67 27.82
N ILE A 304 25.74 -51.35 26.70
CA ILE A 304 26.01 -50.16 25.89
C ILE A 304 24.70 -49.52 25.45
N ARG A 305 24.62 -48.20 25.55
CA ARG A 305 23.52 -47.38 25.05
C ARG A 305 24.00 -46.65 23.81
N ILE A 306 23.35 -46.92 22.69
CA ILE A 306 23.63 -46.23 21.44
C ILE A 306 22.55 -45.16 21.26
N ARG A 307 22.97 -43.90 21.19
CA ARG A 307 22.10 -42.77 20.87
C ARG A 307 22.32 -42.40 19.41
N VAL A 308 21.26 -42.41 18.61
CA VAL A 308 21.36 -42.01 17.22
C VAL A 308 21.11 -40.49 17.12
N THR A 309 22.03 -39.78 16.48
CA THR A 309 21.99 -38.33 16.28
C THR A 309 21.67 -38.00 14.84
N ASP A 310 20.71 -37.11 14.65
CA ASP A 310 20.29 -36.59 13.35
C ASP A 310 21.37 -35.69 12.72
N ILE A 311 21.72 -35.94 11.46
CA ILE A 311 22.55 -35.05 10.65
C ILE A 311 21.64 -34.23 9.74
N ASN A 312 21.94 -32.94 9.58
CA ASN A 312 21.23 -32.06 8.65
C ASN A 312 21.57 -32.41 7.20
N ASP A 313 20.97 -33.46 6.65
CA ASP A 313 21.23 -33.97 5.30
C ASP A 313 20.03 -33.97 4.36
N HIS A 314 18.84 -33.60 4.85
CA HIS A 314 17.69 -33.26 4.02
C HIS A 314 17.58 -31.75 3.87
N SER A 315 17.20 -31.30 2.67
CA SER A 315 16.91 -29.87 2.44
C SER A 315 15.41 -29.63 2.58
N PRO A 316 14.97 -28.44 3.03
CA PRO A 316 13.57 -28.07 3.07
C PRO A 316 12.92 -28.20 1.68
N ALA A 317 11.76 -28.85 1.58
CA ALA A 317 11.04 -29.05 0.32
C ALA A 317 9.64 -28.44 0.36
N TRP A 318 9.25 -27.72 -0.68
CA TRP A 318 7.91 -27.12 -0.77
C TRP A 318 6.81 -28.18 -0.87
N THR A 319 5.73 -27.99 -0.12
CA THR A 319 4.54 -28.85 -0.15
C THR A 319 3.28 -28.09 -0.55
N VAL A 320 3.15 -26.82 -0.15
CA VAL A 320 2.01 -25.95 -0.49
C VAL A 320 2.54 -24.62 -1.02
N PRO A 321 2.09 -24.18 -2.20
CA PRO A 321 1.26 -24.89 -3.19
C PRO A 321 2.07 -25.93 -3.98
N SER A 322 1.39 -26.90 -4.59
CA SER A 322 2.05 -28.01 -5.31
C SER A 322 2.95 -27.58 -6.48
N GLN A 323 2.71 -26.37 -7.02
CA GLN A 323 3.47 -25.75 -8.10
C GLN A 323 4.91 -25.45 -7.69
N PHE A 324 5.15 -25.06 -6.42
CA PHE A 324 6.51 -24.79 -5.92
C PHE A 324 7.37 -26.05 -5.94
N ALA A 325 6.80 -27.21 -5.64
CA ALA A 325 7.51 -28.50 -5.74
C ALA A 325 7.91 -28.84 -7.19
N LYS A 326 7.23 -28.27 -8.19
CA LYS A 326 7.54 -28.43 -9.61
C LYS A 326 8.43 -27.31 -10.18
N GLY A 327 8.73 -26.29 -9.39
CA GLY A 327 9.45 -25.09 -9.86
C GLY A 327 8.61 -24.16 -10.74
N GLU A 328 7.27 -24.28 -10.71
CA GLU A 328 6.35 -23.42 -11.46
C GLU A 328 5.94 -22.21 -10.61
N PRO A 329 5.81 -20.99 -11.21
CA PRO A 329 5.32 -19.82 -10.49
C PRO A 329 3.84 -19.97 -10.15
N VAL A 330 3.42 -19.36 -9.04
CA VAL A 330 2.00 -19.27 -8.66
C VAL A 330 1.47 -17.89 -8.95
N GLU A 331 0.39 -17.83 -9.73
CA GLU A 331 -0.29 -16.59 -10.04
C GLU A 331 -1.46 -16.36 -9.09
N LEU A 332 -1.53 -15.16 -8.52
CA LEU A 332 -2.61 -14.72 -7.64
C LEU A 332 -3.19 -13.42 -8.19
N GLU A 333 -4.49 -13.21 -8.02
CA GLU A 333 -5.18 -11.98 -8.42
C GLU A 333 -5.61 -11.19 -7.18
N LEU A 334 -5.20 -9.92 -7.11
CA LEU A 334 -5.62 -8.99 -6.08
C LEU A 334 -6.31 -7.81 -6.75
N PHE A 335 -7.62 -7.70 -6.55
CA PHE A 335 -8.38 -6.54 -6.96
C PHE A 335 -8.14 -5.41 -5.96
N GLU A 336 -7.88 -4.21 -6.43
CA GLU A 336 -7.76 -3.04 -5.58
C GLU A 336 -9.08 -2.71 -4.85
N GLY A 337 -9.00 -1.88 -3.81
CA GLY A 337 -10.16 -1.45 -3.02
C GLY A 337 -10.88 -2.59 -2.24
N LYS A 338 -10.60 -3.85 -2.57
CA LYS A 338 -11.18 -5.04 -1.94
C LYS A 338 -10.67 -5.17 -0.50
N SER A 339 -11.46 -4.65 0.43
CA SER A 339 -11.18 -4.83 1.86
C SER A 339 -11.25 -6.30 2.24
N LEU A 340 -10.10 -6.90 2.56
CA LEU A 340 -10.04 -8.29 2.99
C LEU A 340 -10.51 -8.40 4.45
N LYS A 341 -11.36 -9.39 4.76
CA LYS A 341 -11.77 -9.71 6.14
C LYS A 341 -10.59 -10.11 7.04
N LYS A 342 -9.52 -10.62 6.43
CA LYS A 342 -8.26 -11.00 7.05
C LYS A 342 -7.12 -10.55 6.13
N PRO A 343 -5.98 -10.07 6.66
CA PRO A 343 -4.86 -9.62 5.83
C PRO A 343 -4.12 -10.76 5.12
N GLU A 344 -4.37 -12.03 5.48
CA GLU A 344 -3.74 -13.20 4.88
C GLU A 344 -4.17 -13.40 3.42
N LEU A 345 -3.19 -13.33 2.51
CA LEU A 345 -3.38 -13.59 1.08
C LEU A 345 -3.17 -15.06 0.76
N PHE A 346 -2.09 -15.61 1.30
CA PHE A 346 -1.61 -16.93 0.92
C PHE A 346 -0.73 -17.53 2.02
N LYS A 347 -0.81 -18.85 2.22
CA LYS A 347 0.02 -19.58 3.18
C LYS A 347 0.87 -20.61 2.46
N MET A 348 2.19 -20.41 2.49
CA MET A 348 3.15 -21.35 1.94
C MET A 348 3.61 -22.34 3.01
N MET A 349 3.87 -23.58 2.60
CA MET A 349 4.35 -24.61 3.50
C MET A 349 5.48 -25.40 2.84
N ALA A 350 6.56 -25.60 3.60
CA ALA A 350 7.63 -26.52 3.30
C ALA A 350 7.73 -27.58 4.40
N THR A 351 8.36 -28.70 4.08
CA THR A 351 8.64 -29.78 5.02
C THR A 351 10.09 -30.17 4.92
N ASP A 352 10.71 -30.39 6.07
CA ASP A 352 12.02 -31.02 6.20
C ASP A 352 11.86 -32.45 6.71
N LEU A 353 12.72 -33.35 6.27
CA LEU A 353 12.71 -34.75 6.69
C LEU A 353 13.68 -35.04 7.85
N ASP A 354 14.50 -34.07 8.23
CA ASP A 354 15.37 -34.13 9.41
C ASP A 354 14.56 -34.03 10.72
N ARG A 355 15.22 -33.96 11.90
CA ARG A 355 14.55 -33.88 13.22
C ARG A 355 15.03 -32.75 14.11
N GLY A 356 14.17 -32.35 15.03
CA GLY A 356 14.50 -31.32 16.02
C GLY A 356 14.89 -30.00 15.32
N PRO A 357 15.95 -29.30 15.76
CA PRO A 357 16.38 -28.03 15.16
C PRO A 357 16.68 -28.11 13.66
N ASN A 358 17.20 -29.25 13.18
CA ASN A 358 17.48 -29.49 11.76
C ASN A 358 16.19 -29.49 10.91
N ALA A 359 15.03 -29.78 11.52
CA ALA A 359 13.73 -29.77 10.85
C ALA A 359 12.92 -28.49 11.05
N VAL A 360 13.40 -27.57 11.89
CA VAL A 360 12.68 -26.32 12.17
C VAL A 360 12.91 -25.37 11.01
N LEU A 361 11.82 -24.94 10.38
CA LEU A 361 11.86 -24.12 9.19
C LEU A 361 11.52 -22.66 9.49
N SER A 362 12.14 -21.76 8.72
CA SER A 362 11.68 -20.39 8.54
C SER A 362 11.53 -20.03 7.06
N TYR A 363 10.63 -19.09 6.78
CA TYR A 363 10.30 -18.63 5.43
C TYR A 363 10.81 -17.21 5.21
N HIS A 364 11.49 -16.99 4.09
CA HIS A 364 12.15 -15.73 3.82
C HIS A 364 12.01 -15.31 2.36
N TYR A 365 12.09 -14.00 2.14
CA TYR A 365 12.27 -13.47 0.80
C TYR A 365 13.71 -13.68 0.33
N VAL A 366 13.89 -14.02 -0.95
CA VAL A 366 15.22 -14.34 -1.49
C VAL A 366 16.17 -13.14 -1.44
N TRP A 367 15.68 -11.90 -1.63
CA TRP A 367 16.52 -10.70 -1.58
C TRP A 367 17.15 -10.43 -0.21
N GLU A 368 16.66 -11.05 0.89
CA GLU A 368 17.27 -10.91 2.22
C GLU A 368 18.69 -11.50 2.27
N PHE A 369 19.02 -12.40 1.33
CA PHE A 369 20.30 -13.11 1.27
C PHE A 369 21.26 -12.56 0.21
N ARG A 370 21.04 -11.34 -0.31
CA ARG A 370 21.88 -10.72 -1.35
C ARG A 370 23.39 -10.78 -1.04
N ASN A 371 23.75 -10.65 0.23
CA ASN A 371 25.13 -10.64 0.71
C ASN A 371 25.49 -11.85 1.58
N ASP A 372 24.67 -12.91 1.59
CA ASP A 372 24.91 -14.11 2.40
C ASP A 372 25.81 -15.10 1.65
N THR A 373 26.95 -15.46 2.24
CA THR A 373 27.92 -16.37 1.64
C THR A 373 27.36 -17.80 1.54
N LEU A 374 26.59 -18.26 2.52
CA LEU A 374 26.02 -19.60 2.54
C LEU A 374 24.98 -19.77 1.43
N PHE A 375 24.16 -18.73 1.20
CA PHE A 375 23.20 -18.73 0.10
C PHE A 375 23.89 -18.71 -1.27
N ASN A 376 24.93 -17.88 -1.43
CA ASN A 376 25.68 -17.81 -2.69
C ASN A 376 26.41 -19.11 -3.03
N ASP A 377 26.91 -19.83 -2.01
CA ASP A 377 27.51 -21.16 -2.21
C ASP A 377 26.47 -22.21 -2.61
N ALA A 378 25.25 -22.14 -2.05
CA ALA A 378 24.16 -23.04 -2.40
C ALA A 378 23.56 -22.77 -3.80
N PHE A 379 23.52 -21.49 -4.22
CA PHE A 379 22.93 -21.06 -5.49
C PHE A 379 23.89 -20.15 -6.29
N PRO A 380 25.04 -20.66 -6.78
CA PRO A 380 26.09 -19.83 -7.38
C PRO A 380 25.68 -19.15 -8.69
N ASN A 381 24.66 -19.68 -9.37
CA ASN A 381 24.14 -19.13 -10.62
C ASN A 381 22.92 -18.21 -10.43
N PHE A 382 22.43 -18.06 -9.21
CA PHE A 382 21.24 -17.28 -8.92
C PHE A 382 21.62 -15.81 -8.69
N LYS A 383 21.04 -14.90 -9.47
CA LYS A 383 21.27 -13.46 -9.33
C LYS A 383 19.99 -12.77 -8.91
N ILE A 384 20.02 -12.13 -7.75
CA ILE A 384 18.95 -11.27 -7.23
C ILE A 384 18.95 -9.98 -8.06
N SER A 385 18.01 -9.87 -8.98
CA SER A 385 17.92 -8.80 -9.99
C SER A 385 17.01 -7.64 -9.57
N GLU A 386 16.27 -7.78 -8.47
CA GLU A 386 15.35 -6.77 -7.98
C GLU A 386 16.09 -5.51 -7.52
N SER A 387 15.56 -4.33 -7.86
CA SER A 387 16.10 -3.05 -7.40
C SER A 387 15.74 -2.79 -5.92
N GLU A 388 16.54 -2.00 -5.22
CA GLU A 388 16.23 -1.64 -3.82
C GLU A 388 14.89 -0.91 -3.70
N HIS A 389 14.53 -0.07 -4.68
CA HIS A 389 13.23 0.60 -4.72
C HIS A 389 12.07 -0.39 -4.83
N TYR A 390 12.21 -1.44 -5.65
CA TYR A 390 11.22 -2.50 -5.77
C TYR A 390 11.05 -3.27 -4.46
N VAL A 391 12.17 -3.60 -3.80
CA VAL A 391 12.14 -4.28 -2.48
C VAL A 391 11.42 -3.43 -1.43
N GLN A 392 11.63 -2.11 -1.42
CA GLN A 392 10.92 -1.23 -0.48
C GLN A 392 9.41 -1.14 -0.76
N LEU A 393 9.01 -1.12 -2.04
CA LEU A 393 7.60 -1.19 -2.43
C LEU A 393 6.95 -2.49 -1.94
N ILE A 394 7.57 -3.65 -2.18
CA ILE A 394 7.03 -4.93 -1.71
C ILE A 394 6.96 -4.96 -0.18
N ARG A 395 7.96 -4.41 0.52
CA ARG A 395 7.95 -4.29 1.99
C ARG A 395 6.90 -3.34 2.54
N SER A 396 6.48 -2.31 1.79
CA SER A 396 5.42 -1.41 2.24
C SER A 396 4.04 -2.04 2.10
N LEU A 397 3.86 -2.92 1.11
CA LEU A 397 2.60 -3.58 0.80
C LEU A 397 2.41 -4.91 1.56
N PHE A 398 3.45 -5.72 1.66
CA PHE A 398 3.35 -7.10 2.15
C PHE A 398 4.20 -7.36 3.40
N PHE A 399 3.78 -8.37 4.15
CA PHE A 399 4.48 -8.91 5.30
C PHE A 399 4.47 -10.44 5.21
N LEU A 400 5.65 -11.04 5.27
CA LEU A 400 5.81 -12.49 5.39
C LEU A 400 6.11 -12.83 6.84
N ASP A 401 5.28 -13.68 7.44
CA ASP A 401 5.60 -14.28 8.73
C ASP A 401 6.58 -15.44 8.54
N SER A 402 7.81 -15.23 8.99
CA SER A 402 8.89 -16.20 8.80
C SER A 402 8.68 -17.51 9.55
N THR A 403 7.79 -17.59 10.53
CA THR A 403 7.54 -18.82 11.30
C THR A 403 6.37 -19.63 10.77
N THR A 404 5.34 -18.94 10.25
CA THR A 404 4.09 -19.58 9.81
C THR A 404 3.98 -19.76 8.29
N GLY A 405 4.78 -19.02 7.52
CA GLY A 405 4.71 -19.00 6.06
C GLY A 405 3.49 -18.21 5.53
N GLU A 406 2.85 -17.41 6.37
CA GLU A 406 1.69 -16.60 5.96
C GLU A 406 2.16 -15.29 5.30
N LEU A 407 1.80 -15.10 4.03
CA LEU A 407 1.95 -13.84 3.30
C LEU A 407 0.72 -12.98 3.52
N LYS A 408 0.91 -11.81 4.12
CA LYS A 408 -0.14 -10.89 4.55
C LYS A 408 0.01 -9.53 3.86
N LEU A 409 -1.10 -8.87 3.58
CA LEU A 409 -1.12 -7.44 3.31
C LEU A 409 -0.89 -6.65 4.60
N ARG A 410 -0.14 -5.56 4.51
CA ARG A 410 0.05 -4.61 5.63
C ARG A 410 -1.15 -3.68 5.81
N SER A 411 -1.84 -3.38 4.72
CA SER A 411 -3.10 -2.63 4.70
C SER A 411 -4.27 -3.57 4.34
N LEU A 412 -5.49 -3.24 4.75
CA LEU A 412 -6.67 -4.05 4.44
C LEU A 412 -7.11 -3.96 2.97
N SER A 413 -6.64 -2.93 2.26
CA SER A 413 -6.80 -2.73 0.83
C SER A 413 -5.50 -2.19 0.23
N VAL A 414 -5.33 -2.46 -1.06
CA VAL A 414 -4.27 -1.89 -1.90
C VAL A 414 -4.96 -1.04 -2.96
N ASP A 415 -4.30 0.05 -3.35
CA ASP A 415 -4.74 1.05 -4.33
C ASP A 415 -3.83 0.93 -5.56
N PHE A 416 -4.40 0.71 -6.74
CA PHE A 416 -3.67 0.42 -7.97
C PHE A 416 -2.89 1.65 -8.44
N GLU A 417 -3.52 2.83 -8.44
CA GLU A 417 -2.96 4.10 -8.90
C GLU A 417 -1.72 4.45 -8.09
N THR A 418 -1.80 4.32 -6.76
CA THR A 418 -0.67 4.56 -5.86
C THR A 418 0.50 3.60 -6.16
N VAL A 419 0.24 2.31 -6.35
CA VAL A 419 1.30 1.32 -6.63
C VAL A 419 1.90 1.54 -8.02
N LYS A 420 1.07 1.90 -9.00
CA LYS A 420 1.49 2.26 -10.36
C LYS A 420 2.43 3.46 -10.34
N ASP A 421 2.06 4.54 -9.67
CA ASP A 421 2.87 5.75 -9.55
C ASP A 421 4.20 5.47 -8.84
N MET A 422 4.19 4.63 -7.79
CA MET A 422 5.42 4.21 -7.12
C MET A 422 6.36 3.41 -8.03
N LEU A 423 5.84 2.48 -8.85
CA LEU A 423 6.64 1.71 -9.81
C LEU A 423 7.23 2.60 -10.90
N MET A 424 6.42 3.53 -11.42
CA MET A 424 6.80 4.46 -12.49
C MET A 424 7.99 5.36 -12.11
N LEU A 425 8.25 5.62 -10.82
CA LEU A 425 9.43 6.34 -10.36
C LEU A 425 10.77 5.68 -10.76
N PHE A 426 10.77 4.37 -11.01
CA PHE A 426 12.01 3.62 -11.27
C PHE A 426 11.92 2.58 -12.40
N THR A 427 10.73 2.26 -12.91
CA THR A 427 10.55 1.47 -14.13
C THR A 427 10.11 2.42 -15.24
N ALA A 428 11.01 2.80 -16.15
CA ALA A 428 10.77 3.80 -17.21
C ALA A 428 9.75 3.35 -18.30
N THR A 429 8.80 2.47 -17.98
CA THR A 429 7.86 1.83 -18.91
C THR A 429 6.43 1.88 -18.38
N ASP A 430 5.57 2.64 -19.07
CA ASP A 430 4.11 2.72 -18.83
C ASP A 430 3.38 1.54 -19.50
N HIS A 431 3.69 0.31 -19.08
CA HIS A 431 3.07 -0.91 -19.63
C HIS A 431 1.95 -1.46 -18.74
N PHE A 432 1.70 -0.84 -17.57
CA PHE A 432 0.72 -1.29 -16.60
C PHE A 432 -0.61 -0.53 -16.80
N LYS A 433 -1.44 -1.05 -17.71
CA LYS A 433 -2.80 -0.53 -17.94
C LYS A 433 -3.81 -1.19 -17.00
N ASP A 434 -4.08 -2.47 -17.22
CA ASP A 434 -5.18 -3.16 -16.52
C ASP A 434 -4.69 -3.96 -15.31
N LYS A 435 -3.40 -4.32 -15.30
CA LYS A 435 -2.81 -5.12 -14.22
C LYS A 435 -1.31 -4.86 -14.04
N ILE A 436 -0.85 -4.92 -12.80
CA ILE A 436 0.55 -4.81 -12.39
C ILE A 436 1.04 -6.17 -11.90
N PRO A 437 2.10 -6.76 -12.50
CA PRO A 437 2.74 -7.95 -11.98
C PRO A 437 3.69 -7.59 -10.82
N LEU A 438 3.36 -8.05 -9.62
CA LEU A 438 4.23 -8.00 -8.44
C LEU A 438 4.84 -9.39 -8.23
N GLN A 439 6.06 -9.58 -8.73
CA GLN A 439 6.80 -10.83 -8.60
C GLN A 439 7.59 -10.86 -7.28
N MET A 440 7.40 -11.93 -6.52
CA MET A 440 8.08 -12.17 -5.26
C MET A 440 8.69 -13.56 -5.25
N GLN A 441 9.92 -13.68 -4.75
CA GLN A 441 10.61 -14.95 -4.62
C GLN A 441 10.87 -15.30 -3.17
N PHE A 442 10.63 -16.56 -2.82
CA PHE A 442 10.66 -17.08 -1.45
C PHE A 442 11.55 -18.31 -1.34
N LEU A 443 12.11 -18.53 -0.15
CA LEU A 443 12.79 -19.75 0.23
C LEU A 443 12.38 -20.18 1.65
N ALA A 444 12.47 -21.48 1.92
CA ALA A 444 12.45 -22.04 3.26
C ALA A 444 13.88 -22.39 3.68
N MET A 445 14.22 -22.14 4.94
CA MET A 445 15.55 -22.33 5.53
C MET A 445 15.42 -23.12 6.83
N ASP A 446 16.30 -24.10 7.03
CA ASP A 446 16.39 -24.85 8.29
C ASP A 446 17.25 -24.13 9.35
N HIS A 447 17.18 -24.59 10.61
CA HIS A 447 17.92 -24.00 11.74
C HIS A 447 18.78 -25.03 12.49
N PRO A 448 19.79 -25.65 11.83
CA PRO A 448 20.68 -26.60 12.48
C PRO A 448 21.52 -25.92 13.56
N LYS A 449 21.98 -26.70 14.54
CA LYS A 449 22.87 -26.21 15.60
C LYS A 449 24.16 -25.59 15.05
N ASN A 450 24.68 -26.16 13.95
CA ASN A 450 25.82 -25.61 13.25
C ASN A 450 25.34 -24.86 12.00
N ARG A 451 25.53 -23.54 11.97
CA ARG A 451 25.08 -22.70 10.85
C ARG A 451 25.73 -23.05 9.51
N SER A 452 26.93 -23.64 9.50
CA SER A 452 27.58 -24.02 8.24
C SER A 452 26.89 -25.19 7.54
N SER A 453 26.01 -25.92 8.24
CA SER A 453 25.22 -27.00 7.65
C SER A 453 23.81 -26.57 7.24
N THR A 454 23.48 -25.28 7.32
CA THR A 454 22.17 -24.77 6.90
C THR A 454 21.86 -25.14 5.45
N ARG A 455 20.62 -25.55 5.19
CA ARG A 455 20.11 -25.84 3.86
C ARG A 455 18.90 -24.98 3.55
N PHE A 456 18.68 -24.82 2.25
CA PHE A 456 17.62 -24.00 1.68
C PHE A 456 16.77 -24.84 0.74
N SER A 457 15.48 -24.51 0.67
CA SER A 457 14.62 -24.99 -0.42
C SER A 457 15.01 -24.35 -1.75
N PRO A 458 14.60 -24.93 -2.89
CA PRO A 458 14.58 -24.21 -4.16
C PRO A 458 13.80 -22.89 -4.05
N ALA A 459 14.16 -21.88 -4.82
CA ALA A 459 13.44 -20.60 -4.85
C ALA A 459 12.03 -20.80 -5.45
N ALA A 460 11.00 -20.44 -4.70
CA ALA A 460 9.62 -20.41 -5.15
C ALA A 460 9.24 -19.01 -5.63
N THR A 461 8.40 -18.90 -6.66
CA THR A 461 7.97 -17.61 -7.22
C THR A 461 6.46 -17.46 -7.12
N ILE A 462 6.00 -16.31 -6.60
CA ILE A 462 4.61 -15.86 -6.69
C ILE A 462 4.57 -14.63 -7.60
N ILE A 463 3.65 -14.62 -8.56
CA ILE A 463 3.31 -13.46 -9.36
C ILE A 463 1.92 -13.00 -8.91
N LEU A 464 1.87 -11.88 -8.18
CA LEU A 464 0.61 -11.27 -7.79
C LEU A 464 0.21 -10.23 -8.83
N TRP A 465 -0.86 -10.49 -9.55
CA TRP A 465 -1.50 -9.54 -10.46
C TRP A 465 -2.38 -8.61 -9.64
N LEU A 466 -1.92 -7.38 -9.41
CA LEU A 466 -2.76 -6.31 -8.89
C LEU A 466 -3.63 -5.79 -10.05
N ILE A 467 -4.93 -5.95 -9.92
CA ILE A 467 -5.93 -5.67 -10.97
C ILE A 467 -6.59 -4.33 -10.65
N ASN A 468 -6.61 -3.47 -11.67
CA ASN A 468 -7.27 -2.18 -11.66
C ASN A 468 -8.80 -2.35 -11.67
N VAL A 469 -9.51 -1.58 -10.85
CA VAL A 469 -10.95 -1.56 -10.68
C VAL A 469 -11.44 -0.13 -10.91
N ASN A 470 -12.58 0.01 -11.61
CA ASN A 470 -13.17 1.32 -11.86
C ASN A 470 -13.72 1.97 -10.56
N ASP A 471 -12.88 2.67 -9.80
CA ASP A 471 -13.21 3.33 -8.53
C ASP A 471 -12.95 4.85 -8.50
N ASN A 472 -12.39 5.42 -9.56
CA ASN A 472 -12.24 6.85 -9.77
C ASN A 472 -13.18 7.37 -10.86
N ALA A 473 -14.10 8.26 -10.50
CA ALA A 473 -14.94 8.94 -11.48
C ALA A 473 -14.12 9.96 -12.32
N PRO A 474 -14.53 10.29 -13.57
CA PRO A 474 -13.78 11.21 -14.43
C PRO A 474 -13.63 12.59 -13.79
N ASP A 475 -12.43 13.14 -13.71
CA ASP A 475 -12.20 14.53 -13.31
C ASP A 475 -12.38 15.47 -14.50
N ILE A 476 -13.18 16.52 -14.32
CA ILE A 476 -13.51 17.50 -15.34
C ILE A 476 -12.87 18.83 -14.96
N GLN A 477 -11.98 19.32 -15.83
CA GLN A 477 -11.32 20.62 -15.72
C GLN A 477 -11.77 21.53 -16.86
N ILE A 478 -12.11 22.78 -16.53
CA ILE A 478 -12.66 23.75 -17.50
C ILE A 478 -11.74 24.97 -17.52
N ILE A 479 -11.32 25.36 -18.72
CA ILE A 479 -10.50 26.55 -18.95
C ILE A 479 -11.24 27.46 -19.94
N GLY A 480 -11.69 28.62 -19.45
CA GLY A 480 -12.24 29.68 -20.31
C GLY A 480 -11.15 30.27 -21.21
N LEU A 481 -11.46 30.51 -22.49
CA LEU A 481 -10.48 30.98 -23.46
C LEU A 481 -10.32 32.50 -23.51
N GLN A 482 -11.28 33.26 -22.98
CA GLN A 482 -11.21 34.70 -22.88
C GLN A 482 -10.87 35.12 -21.45
N ALA A 483 -10.06 36.20 -21.34
CA ALA A 483 -9.55 36.66 -20.06
C ALA A 483 -10.67 37.25 -19.19
N LYS A 484 -10.62 36.93 -17.89
CA LYS A 484 -11.49 37.54 -16.88
C LYS A 484 -11.18 39.03 -16.77
N ASN A 485 -12.17 39.89 -16.98
CA ASN A 485 -11.99 41.33 -16.80
C ASN A 485 -11.75 41.61 -15.29
N PRO A 486 -10.66 42.31 -14.90
CA PRO A 486 -10.21 42.41 -13.51
C PRO A 486 -11.13 43.24 -12.58
N THR A 487 -12.21 43.83 -13.10
CA THR A 487 -13.14 44.70 -12.35
C THR A 487 -14.27 43.95 -11.64
N GLU A 488 -14.43 42.64 -11.82
CA GLU A 488 -15.50 41.87 -11.15
C GLU A 488 -15.02 41.19 -9.86
N PHE A 489 -15.27 41.86 -8.72
CA PHE A 489 -15.08 41.33 -7.38
C PHE A 489 -16.25 40.44 -6.92
N ARG A 490 -15.92 39.18 -6.61
CA ARG A 490 -16.49 38.29 -5.59
C ARG A 490 -18.01 38.40 -5.31
N THR A 491 -18.78 37.65 -6.08
CA THR A 491 -19.87 36.86 -5.49
C THR A 491 -19.29 35.52 -5.01
N ARG A 492 -19.79 34.97 -3.90
CA ARG A 492 -19.42 33.62 -3.47
C ARG A 492 -19.98 32.63 -4.49
N VAL A 493 -19.13 32.25 -5.42
CA VAL A 493 -19.37 31.14 -6.35
C VAL A 493 -19.30 29.86 -5.51
N PRO A 494 -20.31 28.96 -5.56
CA PRO A 494 -20.20 27.63 -4.99
C PRO A 494 -18.94 26.93 -5.50
N ASP A 495 -18.29 26.10 -4.67
CA ASP A 495 -17.01 25.42 -4.96
C ASP A 495 -17.00 24.52 -6.23
N TYR A 496 -18.12 24.43 -6.97
CA TYR A 496 -18.32 23.53 -8.12
C TYR A 496 -18.81 24.22 -9.41
N THR A 497 -18.94 25.55 -9.43
CA THR A 497 -19.40 26.29 -10.62
C THR A 497 -18.26 27.08 -11.24
N ASP A 498 -17.89 26.73 -12.46
CA ASP A 498 -16.88 27.46 -13.23
C ASP A 498 -17.54 28.62 -13.99
N VAL A 499 -16.92 29.80 -13.95
CA VAL A 499 -17.43 30.99 -14.64
C VAL A 499 -16.57 31.26 -15.86
N VAL A 500 -17.18 31.28 -17.04
CA VAL A 500 -16.51 31.56 -18.32
C VAL A 500 -17.07 32.85 -18.91
N TYR A 501 -16.19 33.80 -19.20
CA TYR A 501 -16.57 35.06 -19.82
C TYR A 501 -16.46 34.97 -21.34
N ILE A 502 -17.43 35.54 -22.05
CA ILE A 502 -17.41 35.56 -23.51
C ILE A 502 -18.00 36.83 -24.10
N SER A 503 -17.32 37.42 -25.07
CA SER A 503 -17.84 38.55 -25.86
C SER A 503 -19.11 38.18 -26.61
N GLU A 504 -20.15 39.03 -26.57
CA GLU A 504 -21.41 38.77 -27.28
C GLU A 504 -21.23 38.63 -28.79
N ASN A 505 -20.38 39.47 -29.38
CA ASN A 505 -20.05 39.42 -30.81
C ASN A 505 -19.14 38.25 -31.22
N LEU A 506 -18.97 37.22 -30.37
CA LEU A 506 -18.25 36.00 -30.74
C LEU A 506 -18.91 35.39 -32.00
N ALA A 507 -18.10 35.22 -33.04
CA ALA A 507 -18.57 34.60 -34.27
C ALA A 507 -19.06 33.15 -34.02
N PRO A 508 -20.06 32.68 -34.79
CA PRO A 508 -20.50 31.29 -34.72
C PRO A 508 -19.35 30.29 -34.92
N ASN A 509 -19.45 29.15 -34.24
CA ASN A 509 -18.50 28.04 -34.21
C ASN A 509 -17.13 28.36 -33.62
N GLN A 510 -16.98 29.48 -32.91
CA GLN A 510 -15.76 29.78 -32.17
C GLN A 510 -15.75 29.07 -30.80
N PRO A 511 -14.56 28.68 -30.31
CA PRO A 511 -14.43 28.00 -29.03
C PRO A 511 -14.59 28.98 -27.86
N VAL A 512 -15.38 28.58 -26.87
CA VAL A 512 -15.71 29.30 -25.64
C VAL A 512 -14.77 28.87 -24.51
N ALA A 513 -14.62 27.57 -24.34
CA ALA A 513 -13.81 26.96 -23.30
C ALA A 513 -13.16 25.67 -23.81
N ILE A 514 -12.01 25.33 -23.24
CA ILE A 514 -11.40 24.01 -23.35
C ILE A 514 -11.81 23.23 -22.11
N ILE A 515 -12.33 22.03 -22.33
CA ILE A 515 -12.71 21.10 -21.27
C ILE A 515 -11.77 19.90 -21.37
N THR A 516 -11.06 19.64 -20.29
CA THR A 516 -10.12 18.55 -20.18
C THR A 516 -10.67 17.54 -19.19
N VAL A 517 -10.78 16.30 -19.62
CA VAL A 517 -11.31 15.20 -18.81
C VAL A 517 -10.23 14.14 -18.66
N THR A 518 -9.97 13.78 -17.41
CA THR A 518 -8.98 12.77 -17.04
C THR A 518 -9.61 11.75 -16.13
N ASP A 519 -9.19 10.51 -16.27
CA ASP A 519 -9.66 9.38 -15.46
C ASP A 519 -8.43 8.61 -15.01
N LEU A 520 -8.36 8.27 -13.72
CA LEU A 520 -7.19 7.61 -13.14
C LEU A 520 -7.18 6.11 -13.45
N ASP A 521 -8.37 5.51 -13.62
CA ASP A 521 -8.52 4.07 -13.82
C ASP A 521 -8.01 3.67 -15.20
N ASN A 522 -8.01 4.58 -16.18
CA ASN A 522 -7.40 4.41 -17.51
C ASN A 522 -7.68 3.04 -18.18
N LEU A 523 -8.86 2.48 -17.91
CA LEU A 523 -9.13 1.06 -18.15
C LEU A 523 -9.19 0.74 -19.64
N HIS A 524 -9.72 1.59 -20.54
CA HIS A 524 -9.63 1.37 -21.99
C HIS A 524 -9.73 2.68 -22.79
N LYS A 525 -8.99 2.75 -23.91
CA LYS A 525 -8.71 3.93 -24.76
C LYS A 525 -9.91 4.76 -25.27
N GLU A 526 -11.17 4.35 -25.06
CA GLU A 526 -12.34 4.96 -25.73
C GLU A 526 -13.64 5.03 -24.90
N GLN A 527 -13.62 5.12 -23.57
CA GLN A 527 -14.85 4.94 -22.76
C GLN A 527 -15.43 6.15 -22.02
N ILE A 528 -14.72 7.27 -21.86
CA ILE A 528 -15.34 8.46 -21.25
C ILE A 528 -16.28 9.13 -22.26
N THR A 529 -17.56 9.20 -21.92
CA THR A 529 -18.60 9.88 -22.71
C THR A 529 -19.07 11.12 -21.97
N CYS A 530 -18.84 12.30 -22.56
CA CYS A 530 -19.28 13.57 -22.00
C CYS A 530 -20.49 14.13 -22.76
N LEU A 531 -21.48 14.59 -22.01
CA LEU A 531 -22.72 15.21 -22.50
C LEU A 531 -22.87 16.60 -21.87
N ILE A 532 -23.52 17.50 -22.62
CA ILE A 532 -23.85 18.84 -22.15
C ILE A 532 -25.37 19.03 -22.16
N THR A 533 -25.90 19.61 -21.09
CA THR A 533 -27.33 19.90 -20.91
C THR A 533 -27.52 21.33 -20.42
N ASP A 534 -28.61 21.97 -20.82
CA ASP A 534 -28.99 23.33 -20.42
C ASP A 534 -30.07 23.24 -19.33
N GLU A 535 -29.82 23.79 -18.14
CA GLU A 535 -30.74 23.70 -17.01
C GLU A 535 -32.03 24.51 -17.21
N LEU A 536 -31.99 25.62 -17.96
CA LEU A 536 -33.12 26.55 -18.08
C LEU A 536 -34.25 25.99 -18.95
N ASN A 537 -33.96 25.00 -19.80
CA ASN A 537 -34.93 24.31 -20.64
C ASN A 537 -35.56 23.07 -19.98
N ALA A 538 -35.17 22.71 -18.75
CA ALA A 538 -35.68 21.52 -18.07
C ALA A 538 -37.04 21.71 -17.36
N HIS A 539 -37.54 22.95 -17.22
CA HIS A 539 -38.79 23.25 -16.50
C HIS A 539 -40.01 23.55 -17.40
N SER A 540 -39.87 23.56 -18.72
CA SER A 540 -41.01 23.67 -19.65
C SER A 540 -41.38 22.28 -20.21
N ASN A 541 -42.28 21.60 -19.51
CA ASN A 541 -42.91 20.35 -19.98
C ASN A 541 -43.70 20.59 -21.29
N ARG A 542 -43.05 20.40 -22.45
CA ARG A 542 -43.55 19.76 -23.68
C ARG A 542 -42.54 20.02 -24.80
N TYR A 543 -41.86 18.94 -25.21
CA TYR A 543 -40.83 18.85 -26.26
C TYR A 543 -39.48 19.48 -25.86
N PRO A 544 -38.38 18.70 -25.84
CA PRO A 544 -37.05 19.26 -25.69
C PRO A 544 -36.80 20.18 -26.88
N SER A 545 -36.74 21.50 -26.66
CA SER A 545 -36.39 22.46 -27.70
C SER A 545 -34.96 22.16 -28.14
N THR A 546 -34.81 21.68 -29.36
CA THR A 546 -33.57 21.26 -30.02
C THR A 546 -32.61 22.41 -30.35
N ASN A 547 -32.69 23.54 -29.67
CA ASN A 547 -31.80 24.69 -29.89
C ASN A 547 -30.68 24.68 -28.84
N PHE A 548 -29.77 23.72 -28.95
CA PHE A 548 -28.52 23.78 -28.21
C PHE A 548 -27.69 24.94 -28.77
N LEU A 549 -27.60 26.04 -28.03
CA LEU A 549 -26.75 27.17 -28.39
C LEU A 549 -25.26 26.80 -28.34
N PHE A 550 -24.92 25.84 -27.48
CA PHE A 550 -23.57 25.38 -27.26
C PHE A 550 -23.43 23.91 -27.61
N GLN A 551 -22.31 23.54 -28.20
CA GLN A 551 -21.98 22.17 -28.53
C GLN A 551 -20.63 21.78 -27.96
N LEU A 552 -20.55 20.58 -27.42
CA LEU A 552 -19.30 19.96 -27.00
C LEU A 552 -18.70 19.16 -28.17
N ILE A 553 -17.50 19.50 -28.59
CA ILE A 553 -16.78 18.85 -29.71
C ILE A 553 -15.50 18.20 -29.17
N ARG A 554 -15.37 16.89 -29.33
CA ARG A 554 -14.14 16.16 -28.97
C ARG A 554 -12.98 16.56 -29.89
N VAL A 555 -11.81 16.82 -29.32
CA VAL A 555 -10.59 17.15 -30.06
C VAL A 555 -9.84 15.86 -30.37
N THR A 556 -9.90 15.40 -31.62
CA THR A 556 -9.24 14.15 -32.06
C THR A 556 -8.10 14.47 -33.03
N SER A 557 -6.86 14.67 -32.55
CA SER A 557 -5.60 14.41 -33.28
C SER A 557 -4.34 14.85 -32.50
N GLU A 558 -3.22 14.22 -32.86
CA GLU A 558 -1.84 14.20 -32.29
C GLU A 558 -1.11 15.56 -32.13
N LEU A 559 -1.72 16.57 -31.51
CA LEU A 559 -0.99 17.74 -31.03
C LEU A 559 -1.29 17.99 -29.55
N SER A 560 -0.44 17.44 -28.69
CA SER A 560 -0.26 17.88 -27.32
C SER A 560 0.24 19.34 -27.33
N VAL A 561 -0.69 20.30 -27.37
CA VAL A 561 -0.38 21.67 -26.99
C VAL A 561 -0.32 21.68 -25.46
N THR A 562 0.89 21.53 -24.92
CA THR A 562 1.16 21.88 -23.53
C THR A 562 0.92 23.38 -23.36
N PRO A 563 0.07 23.83 -22.42
CA PRO A 563 -0.07 25.26 -22.15
C PRO A 563 1.20 25.76 -21.47
N SER A 564 2.07 26.46 -22.20
CA SER A 564 3.14 27.25 -21.61
C SER A 564 2.55 28.54 -21.05
N PHE A 565 2.24 28.55 -19.76
CA PHE A 565 2.09 29.80 -19.03
C PHE A 565 3.46 30.25 -18.55
N ASP A 566 3.91 31.39 -19.08
CA ASP A 566 5.07 32.12 -18.57
C ASP A 566 4.83 32.49 -17.10
N SER A 567 5.53 31.79 -16.21
CA SER A 567 5.86 32.21 -14.85
C SER A 567 7.04 31.35 -14.39
N GLU A 568 8.24 31.95 -14.36
CA GLU A 568 9.47 31.32 -13.91
C GLU A 568 9.32 30.66 -12.52
N ILE A 569 9.36 29.33 -12.49
CA ILE A 569 9.97 28.58 -11.38
C ILE A 569 10.82 27.45 -12.01
N ILE A 570 12.13 27.63 -11.96
CA ILE A 570 13.13 26.58 -12.25
C ILE A 570 13.06 25.56 -11.12
N LEU A 571 12.82 24.28 -11.45
CA LEU A 571 13.36 23.11 -10.73
C LEU A 571 13.09 21.81 -11.53
N GLY A 572 14.19 21.16 -11.94
CA GLY A 572 14.27 19.70 -12.02
C GLY A 572 13.62 19.00 -13.22
N THR A 573 14.48 18.43 -14.08
CA THR A 573 14.16 17.36 -15.03
C THR A 573 13.23 16.29 -14.44
N SER A 574 12.04 16.10 -15.00
CA SER A 574 11.21 14.90 -14.82
C SER A 574 10.46 14.63 -16.11
N ALA A 575 10.44 13.36 -16.50
CA ALA A 575 9.79 12.86 -17.70
C ALA A 575 8.34 13.35 -17.76
N VAL A 576 7.94 13.91 -18.89
CA VAL A 576 6.57 14.38 -19.14
C VAL A 576 5.64 13.17 -19.10
N PHE A 577 4.82 13.14 -18.06
CA PHE A 577 3.78 12.16 -17.78
C PHE A 577 2.70 12.21 -18.87
N THR A 578 2.42 11.11 -19.56
CA THR A 578 1.30 11.02 -20.51
C THR A 578 0.11 10.33 -19.84
N ARG A 579 -0.63 11.05 -18.99
CA ARG A 579 -1.99 10.64 -18.62
C ARG A 579 -2.85 10.64 -19.90
N GLU A 580 -3.74 9.67 -20.08
CA GLU A 580 -4.65 9.69 -21.24
C GLU A 580 -5.67 10.81 -21.01
N VAL A 581 -5.45 11.95 -21.68
CA VAL A 581 -6.27 13.14 -21.54
C VAL A 581 -7.29 13.20 -22.67
N GLN A 582 -8.57 13.33 -22.35
CA GLN A 582 -9.60 13.65 -23.33
C GLN A 582 -9.88 15.14 -23.34
N ASN A 583 -9.62 15.79 -24.47
CA ASN A 583 -9.87 17.22 -24.64
C ASN A 583 -11.13 17.46 -25.47
N TYR A 584 -11.95 18.39 -25.02
CA TYR A 584 -13.16 18.86 -25.67
C TYR A 584 -13.10 20.38 -25.84
N LYS A 585 -13.71 20.86 -26.93
CA LYS A 585 -13.97 22.28 -27.18
C LYS A 585 -15.46 22.54 -27.00
N LEU A 586 -15.79 23.49 -26.14
CA LEU A 586 -17.14 24.04 -26.08
C LEU A 586 -17.24 25.13 -27.16
N VAL A 587 -18.18 25.03 -28.09
CA VAL A 587 -18.37 26.03 -29.17
C VAL A 587 -19.76 26.63 -29.10
N ALA A 588 -19.88 27.92 -29.43
CA ALA A 588 -21.16 28.59 -29.62
C ALA A 588 -21.63 28.41 -31.08
N LEU A 589 -22.83 27.87 -31.31
CA LEU A 589 -23.34 27.56 -32.66
C LEU A 589 -23.95 28.76 -33.40
N ARG A 590 -24.34 29.81 -32.67
CA ARG A 590 -24.78 31.12 -33.21
C ARG A 590 -24.04 32.23 -32.47
N SER A 591 -24.09 33.44 -33.03
CA SER A 591 -23.62 34.63 -32.32
C SER A 591 -24.41 34.81 -31.03
N LEU A 592 -23.73 35.29 -30.00
CA LEU A 592 -24.36 35.62 -28.72
C LEU A 592 -24.84 37.08 -28.77
N ASP A 593 -25.79 37.40 -27.91
CA ASP A 593 -26.37 38.73 -27.79
C ASP A 593 -26.71 38.89 -26.30
N ARG A 594 -26.06 39.85 -25.64
CA ARG A 594 -26.19 40.07 -24.20
C ARG A 594 -27.54 40.69 -23.87
N GLU A 595 -28.08 41.55 -24.73
CA GLU A 595 -29.40 42.16 -24.60
C GLU A 595 -30.51 41.11 -24.74
N GLU A 596 -30.33 40.09 -25.57
CA GLU A 596 -31.21 38.92 -25.63
C GLU A 596 -31.06 38.06 -24.38
N GLN A 597 -29.83 37.62 -24.07
CA GLN A 597 -29.57 36.76 -22.92
C GLN A 597 -28.15 36.96 -22.35
N PRO A 598 -28.02 37.55 -21.14
CA PRO A 598 -26.72 37.95 -20.57
C PRO A 598 -25.91 36.79 -19.95
N SER A 599 -26.54 35.63 -19.73
CA SER A 599 -25.85 34.48 -19.13
C SER A 599 -26.52 33.15 -19.48
N TYR A 600 -25.73 32.09 -19.50
CA TYR A 600 -26.17 30.71 -19.73
C TYR A 600 -25.60 29.79 -18.66
N ARG A 601 -26.42 28.84 -18.19
CA ARG A 601 -25.98 27.82 -17.23
C ARG A 601 -26.02 26.44 -17.88
N LEU A 602 -24.85 25.83 -18.02
CA LEU A 602 -24.67 24.54 -18.66
C LEU A 602 -24.18 23.50 -17.67
N ASN A 603 -24.74 22.30 -17.73
CA ASN A 603 -24.27 21.15 -16.97
C ASN A 603 -23.56 20.17 -17.90
N ILE A 604 -22.30 19.89 -17.58
CA ILE A 604 -21.50 18.87 -18.23
C ILE A 604 -21.54 17.63 -17.35
N SER A 605 -21.92 16.50 -17.93
CA SER A 605 -21.85 15.19 -17.30
C SER A 605 -20.92 14.28 -18.08
N CYS A 606 -19.88 13.75 -17.45
CA CYS A 606 -18.99 12.76 -18.05
C CYS A 606 -19.16 11.43 -17.32
N VAL A 607 -19.31 10.36 -18.10
CA VAL A 607 -19.52 9.00 -17.61
C VAL A 607 -18.35 8.16 -18.11
N ASP A 608 -17.64 7.48 -17.20
CA ASP A 608 -16.72 6.41 -17.60
C ASP A 608 -17.50 5.14 -17.95
N ILE A 609 -16.87 4.22 -18.68
CA ILE A 609 -17.35 2.86 -19.01
C ILE A 609 -18.88 2.74 -19.20
N VAL A 610 -19.35 2.94 -20.42
CA VAL A 610 -20.75 2.67 -20.80
C VAL A 610 -21.00 1.15 -20.86
N PRO A 611 -22.01 0.59 -20.17
CA PRO A 611 -22.30 -0.84 -20.20
C PRO A 611 -22.83 -1.24 -21.58
N GLY A 612 -22.02 -1.95 -22.38
CA GLY A 612 -22.44 -2.34 -23.73
C GLY A 612 -21.59 -3.35 -24.50
N ILE A 613 -20.44 -3.81 -24.00
CA ILE A 613 -19.63 -4.81 -24.70
C ILE A 613 -19.67 -6.13 -23.93
N SER A 614 -20.59 -6.99 -24.36
CA SER A 614 -20.64 -8.45 -24.20
C SER A 614 -19.70 -9.09 -23.18
N MET A 615 -20.17 -9.31 -21.95
CA MET A 615 -19.88 -10.54 -21.22
C MET A 615 -21.17 -11.04 -20.59
N GLU A 616 -21.75 -12.07 -21.21
CA GLU A 616 -22.65 -12.98 -20.50
C GLU A 616 -21.91 -13.48 -19.27
N ASN A 617 -22.51 -13.26 -18.09
CA ASN A 617 -22.08 -13.77 -16.78
C ASN A 617 -20.90 -13.06 -16.11
N ALA A 618 -21.15 -11.87 -15.56
CA ALA A 618 -20.95 -11.58 -14.12
C ALA A 618 -21.30 -10.11 -13.85
N VAL A 619 -22.32 -9.87 -13.02
CA VAL A 619 -22.53 -8.59 -12.35
C VAL A 619 -21.42 -8.45 -11.31
N SER A 620 -20.26 -7.96 -11.72
CA SER A 620 -19.21 -7.47 -10.82
C SER A 620 -19.31 -5.94 -10.75
N PRO A 621 -19.22 -5.32 -9.56
CA PRO A 621 -19.21 -3.86 -9.41
C PRO A 621 -17.98 -3.19 -10.06
N ALA A 622 -16.99 -3.96 -10.51
CA ALA A 622 -15.78 -3.47 -11.17
C ALA A 622 -15.99 -2.86 -12.57
N TYR A 623 -17.22 -2.88 -13.10
CA TYR A 623 -17.55 -2.39 -14.44
C TYR A 623 -18.82 -1.51 -14.47
N SER A 624 -19.20 -0.92 -13.33
CA SER A 624 -20.27 0.09 -13.32
C SER A 624 -19.70 1.46 -13.65
N GLY A 625 -20.24 2.12 -14.67
CA GLY A 625 -19.81 3.47 -15.03
C GLY A 625 -20.02 4.46 -13.88
N LEU A 626 -18.97 5.17 -13.47
CA LEU A 626 -19.05 6.31 -12.56
C LEU A 626 -19.27 7.59 -13.36
N THR A 627 -19.90 8.58 -12.73
CA THR A 627 -20.32 9.81 -13.40
C THR A 627 -19.87 11.01 -12.60
N SER A 628 -19.29 11.98 -13.29
CA SER A 628 -18.98 13.29 -12.75
C SER A 628 -19.78 14.38 -13.43
N PHE A 629 -20.04 15.46 -12.69
CA PHE A 629 -20.76 16.62 -13.17
C PHE A 629 -20.04 17.92 -12.81
N ARG A 630 -20.12 18.88 -13.71
CA ARG A 630 -19.68 20.28 -13.52
C ARG A 630 -20.72 21.22 -14.10
N THR A 631 -20.96 22.31 -13.40
CA THR A 631 -21.83 23.39 -13.87
C THR A 631 -20.97 24.56 -14.33
N ILE A 632 -21.24 25.07 -15.52
CA ILE A 632 -20.58 26.25 -16.09
C ILE A 632 -21.59 27.37 -16.20
N ASP A 633 -21.26 28.51 -15.61
CA ASP A 633 -21.96 29.77 -15.83
C ASP A 633 -21.20 30.58 -16.90
N ILE A 634 -21.75 30.63 -18.11
CA ILE A 634 -21.24 31.46 -19.19
C ILE A 634 -21.81 32.86 -19.02
N VAL A 635 -20.94 33.84 -18.80
CA VAL A 635 -21.28 35.25 -18.67
C VAL A 635 -20.94 35.94 -19.98
N VAL A 636 -21.95 36.53 -20.62
CA VAL A 636 -21.76 37.28 -21.86
C VAL A 636 -21.28 38.69 -21.49
N THR A 637 -20.11 39.09 -21.99
CA THR A 637 -19.55 40.41 -21.80
C THR A 637 -20.09 41.38 -22.84
N ASP A 638 -20.42 42.57 -22.35
CA ASP A 638 -20.95 43.72 -23.09
C ASP A 638 -19.95 44.23 -24.14
N VAL A 639 -20.46 44.51 -25.33
CA VAL A 639 -19.81 45.20 -26.43
C VAL A 639 -20.76 46.32 -26.85
N ASN A 640 -20.23 47.54 -26.99
CA ASN A 640 -21.04 48.67 -27.44
C ASN A 640 -21.48 48.51 -28.92
N ASP A 641 -22.63 47.89 -29.15
CA ASP A 641 -23.26 47.70 -30.45
C ASP A 641 -24.67 48.30 -30.58
N ASN A 642 -25.24 48.81 -29.48
CA ASN A 642 -26.51 49.53 -29.48
C ASN A 642 -26.30 51.05 -29.36
N PRO A 643 -26.71 51.86 -30.34
CA PRO A 643 -26.59 53.31 -30.21
C PRO A 643 -27.53 53.87 -29.13
N PRO A 644 -27.14 54.95 -28.42
CA PRO A 644 -28.04 55.63 -27.50
C PRO A 644 -29.24 56.17 -28.25
N ARG A 645 -30.46 56.05 -27.71
CA ARG A 645 -31.70 56.50 -28.34
C ARG A 645 -32.39 57.56 -27.50
N ILE A 646 -32.65 58.73 -28.10
CA ILE A 646 -33.53 59.73 -27.48
C ILE A 646 -34.94 59.18 -27.54
N VAL A 647 -35.56 58.94 -26.39
CA VAL A 647 -36.89 58.29 -26.25
C VAL A 647 -37.99 59.23 -25.80
N GLY A 648 -37.64 60.47 -25.41
CA GLY A 648 -38.62 61.43 -24.92
C GLY A 648 -38.02 62.67 -24.28
N VAL A 649 -38.89 63.43 -23.63
CA VAL A 649 -38.55 64.56 -22.77
C VAL A 649 -38.85 64.15 -21.33
N VAL A 650 -37.97 64.48 -20.38
CA VAL A 650 -38.19 64.19 -18.95
C VAL A 650 -39.43 64.95 -18.47
N PRO A 651 -40.46 64.27 -17.93
CA PRO A 651 -41.66 64.93 -17.46
C PRO A 651 -41.33 65.93 -16.35
N THR A 652 -41.57 67.21 -16.60
CA THR A 652 -41.59 68.22 -15.54
C THR A 652 -43.01 68.35 -15.01
N SER A 653 -43.19 68.76 -13.76
CA SER A 653 -44.46 68.74 -13.01
C SER A 653 -45.63 69.55 -13.62
N LYS A 654 -45.49 70.09 -14.84
CA LYS A 654 -46.46 70.91 -15.56
C LYS A 654 -46.67 70.54 -17.05
N SER A 655 -46.09 69.47 -17.59
CA SER A 655 -46.34 69.08 -18.99
C SER A 655 -46.22 67.57 -19.24
N ASN A 656 -47.31 66.96 -19.70
CA ASN A 656 -47.29 65.66 -20.39
C ASN A 656 -47.08 65.94 -21.87
N LEU A 657 -45.84 65.88 -22.34
CA LEU A 657 -45.48 66.11 -23.73
C LEU A 657 -45.43 64.77 -24.48
N ASN A 658 -46.18 64.68 -25.57
CA ASN A 658 -46.31 63.48 -26.39
C ASN A 658 -45.26 63.47 -27.53
N MET A 659 -44.65 62.31 -27.76
CA MET A 659 -43.83 62.01 -28.93
C MET A 659 -44.73 61.80 -30.15
N THR A 660 -44.40 62.41 -31.29
CA THR A 660 -45.00 62.08 -32.59
C THR A 660 -43.92 61.54 -33.53
N THR A 661 -44.12 60.32 -34.02
CA THR A 661 -43.33 59.72 -35.10
C THR A 661 -43.87 60.17 -36.45
N LEU A 662 -43.01 60.78 -37.27
CA LEU A 662 -43.31 61.11 -38.67
C LEU A 662 -43.28 59.83 -39.54
N GLU A 663 -43.95 59.84 -40.70
CA GLU A 663 -44.08 58.68 -41.61
C GLU A 663 -42.74 58.12 -42.14
N ASN A 664 -41.65 58.90 -42.02
CA ASN A 664 -40.27 58.52 -42.36
C ASN A 664 -39.49 57.88 -41.20
N GLY A 665 -40.14 57.62 -40.06
CA GLY A 665 -39.52 57.04 -38.86
C GLY A 665 -38.70 58.02 -38.01
N THR A 666 -38.72 59.33 -38.31
CA THR A 666 -38.06 60.33 -37.45
C THR A 666 -38.92 60.69 -36.25
N HIS A 667 -38.32 60.63 -35.06
CA HIS A 667 -38.95 61.03 -33.81
C HIS A 667 -38.86 62.54 -33.63
N VAL A 668 -40.01 63.18 -33.41
CA VAL A 668 -40.09 64.61 -33.13
C VAL A 668 -40.54 64.84 -31.69
N TYR A 669 -39.82 65.70 -30.99
CA TYR A 669 -40.09 66.08 -29.60
C TYR A 669 -40.47 67.54 -29.53
N TYR A 670 -41.53 67.88 -28.78
CA TYR A 670 -41.95 69.27 -28.60
C TYR A 670 -41.46 69.82 -27.26
N CYS A 671 -40.99 71.06 -27.27
CA CYS A 671 -40.64 71.82 -26.09
C CYS A 671 -41.16 73.26 -26.21
N TYR A 672 -41.26 73.95 -25.08
CA TYR A 672 -41.81 75.31 -25.02
C TYR A 672 -40.84 76.24 -24.32
N VAL A 673 -40.69 77.45 -24.84
CA VAL A 673 -39.88 78.51 -24.22
C VAL A 673 -40.62 79.83 -24.36
N LYS A 674 -40.61 80.67 -23.34
CA LYS A 674 -41.16 82.02 -23.47
C LYS A 674 -40.22 82.89 -24.28
N GLU A 675 -40.73 83.79 -25.10
CA GLU A 675 -39.88 84.84 -25.64
C GLU A 675 -39.33 85.75 -24.53
N HIS A 676 -38.26 86.48 -24.86
CA HIS A 676 -37.46 87.27 -23.90
C HIS A 676 -36.85 86.45 -22.75
N SER A 677 -36.84 85.11 -22.86
CA SER A 677 -36.14 84.26 -21.91
C SER A 677 -34.66 84.61 -21.85
N SER A 678 -34.15 84.88 -20.65
CA SER A 678 -32.75 85.25 -20.47
C SER A 678 -31.81 84.13 -20.92
N PRO A 679 -30.61 84.45 -21.44
CA PRO A 679 -29.58 83.45 -21.73
C PRO A 679 -29.33 82.53 -20.51
N GLY A 680 -29.22 81.23 -20.76
CA GLY A 680 -29.13 80.18 -19.72
C GLY A 680 -30.47 79.63 -19.22
N SER A 681 -31.62 80.17 -19.66
CA SER A 681 -32.94 79.63 -19.29
C SER A 681 -33.13 78.21 -19.81
N LYS A 682 -33.52 77.28 -18.92
CA LYS A 682 -33.78 75.87 -19.28
C LYS A 682 -35.11 75.73 -20.01
N ILE A 683 -35.09 75.02 -21.14
CA ILE A 683 -36.25 74.78 -22.02
C ILE A 683 -36.88 73.44 -21.66
N CYS A 684 -36.15 72.34 -21.89
CA CYS A 684 -36.58 70.99 -21.58
C CYS A 684 -35.37 70.07 -21.44
N GLN A 685 -35.54 68.93 -20.77
CA GLN A 685 -34.49 67.90 -20.65
C GLN A 685 -34.85 66.71 -21.51
N LEU A 686 -33.96 66.29 -22.39
CA LEU A 686 -34.14 65.09 -23.20
C LEU A 686 -33.83 63.83 -22.39
N LYS A 687 -34.60 62.77 -22.62
CA LYS A 687 -34.40 61.44 -22.04
C LYS A 687 -33.77 60.53 -23.08
N VAL A 688 -32.69 59.86 -22.69
CA VAL A 688 -31.97 58.87 -23.50
C VAL A 688 -32.04 57.49 -22.84
N GLU A 689 -32.13 56.45 -23.66
CA GLU A 689 -32.00 55.05 -23.27
C GLU A 689 -30.98 54.38 -24.17
N ASP A 690 -30.16 53.52 -23.61
CA ASP A 690 -29.11 52.77 -24.30
C ASP A 690 -29.14 51.36 -23.68
N SER A 691 -29.19 50.34 -24.54
CA SER A 691 -29.41 48.95 -24.14
C SER A 691 -28.17 48.33 -23.51
N ASP A 692 -26.98 48.89 -23.76
CA ASP A 692 -25.69 48.36 -23.33
C ASP A 692 -25.47 48.53 -21.81
N ARG A 693 -24.75 47.60 -21.17
CA ARG A 693 -24.60 47.52 -19.69
C ARG A 693 -23.84 48.72 -19.11
N ASN A 694 -22.91 49.30 -19.86
CA ASN A 694 -22.04 50.41 -19.43
C ASN A 694 -22.69 51.80 -19.50
N SER A 695 -24.00 51.85 -19.79
CA SER A 695 -24.78 53.05 -20.07
C SER A 695 -25.03 54.07 -18.93
N PRO A 696 -24.96 53.78 -17.61
CA PRO A 696 -25.34 54.81 -16.65
C PRO A 696 -24.19 55.79 -16.39
N ASN A 697 -24.15 56.88 -17.18
CA ASN A 697 -23.82 58.27 -16.82
C ASN A 697 -22.77 59.05 -17.65
N SER A 698 -22.44 58.67 -18.89
CA SER A 698 -21.69 59.60 -19.75
C SER A 698 -22.18 59.62 -21.19
N PHE A 699 -23.37 60.18 -21.36
CA PHE A 699 -23.82 60.65 -22.66
C PHE A 699 -23.22 62.03 -22.95
N GLU A 700 -22.73 62.22 -24.17
CA GLU A 700 -22.26 63.51 -24.68
C GLU A 700 -23.31 64.09 -25.63
N TRP A 701 -23.85 65.26 -25.28
CA TRP A 701 -24.91 65.95 -26.03
C TRP A 701 -24.38 67.16 -26.79
N TRP A 702 -24.85 67.38 -28.02
CA TRP A 702 -24.61 68.62 -28.77
C TRP A 702 -25.79 68.98 -29.70
N VAL A 703 -25.80 70.24 -30.13
CA VAL A 703 -26.75 70.78 -31.10
C VAL A 703 -25.98 71.17 -32.36
N GLU A 704 -26.53 70.86 -33.53
CA GLU A 704 -25.94 71.20 -34.82
C GLU A 704 -26.14 72.69 -35.19
N GLU A 705 -25.20 73.27 -35.93
CA GLU A 705 -25.33 74.64 -36.46
C GLU A 705 -26.43 74.72 -37.55
N PRO A 706 -27.12 75.87 -37.71
CA PRO A 706 -26.91 77.17 -37.07
C PRO A 706 -27.67 77.37 -35.74
N THR A 707 -28.53 76.42 -35.34
CA THR A 707 -29.44 76.59 -34.19
C THR A 707 -28.72 76.74 -32.85
N ARG A 708 -27.47 76.29 -32.77
CA ARG A 708 -26.56 76.48 -31.62
C ARG A 708 -26.40 77.95 -31.17
N ALA A 709 -26.58 78.90 -32.09
CA ALA A 709 -26.51 80.33 -31.77
C ALA A 709 -27.68 80.81 -30.89
N ILE A 710 -28.83 80.12 -30.92
CA ILE A 710 -30.06 80.52 -30.22
C ILE A 710 -30.38 79.54 -29.09
N VAL A 711 -30.17 78.24 -29.31
CA VAL A 711 -30.43 77.16 -28.35
C VAL A 711 -29.21 76.25 -28.26
N SER A 712 -28.77 75.95 -27.04
CA SER A 712 -27.66 75.02 -26.78
C SER A 712 -28.12 73.89 -25.86
N VAL A 713 -27.32 72.83 -25.75
CA VAL A 713 -27.59 71.69 -24.86
C VAL A 713 -26.46 71.51 -23.86
N GLU A 714 -26.80 71.21 -22.61
CA GLU A 714 -25.84 70.89 -21.58
C GLU A 714 -25.25 69.50 -21.84
N ARG A 715 -23.92 69.47 -22.07
CA ARG A 715 -23.16 68.33 -22.61
C ARG A 715 -23.40 67.00 -21.88
N ASN A 716 -23.70 67.01 -20.58
CA ASN A 716 -23.74 65.79 -19.76
C ASN A 716 -25.16 65.41 -19.32
N THR A 717 -26.14 66.30 -19.44
CA THR A 717 -27.46 66.13 -18.81
C THR A 717 -28.61 66.10 -19.82
N GLY A 718 -28.38 66.56 -21.06
CA GLY A 718 -29.42 66.69 -22.07
C GLY A 718 -30.38 67.87 -21.82
N TRP A 719 -30.05 68.82 -20.95
CA TRP A 719 -30.84 70.04 -20.78
C TRP A 719 -30.64 70.99 -21.95
N LEU A 720 -31.70 71.26 -22.71
CA LEU A 720 -31.73 72.35 -23.67
C LEU A 720 -31.91 73.70 -22.94
N PHE A 721 -31.16 74.70 -23.35
CA PHE A 721 -31.19 76.04 -22.76
C PHE A 721 -30.97 77.14 -23.81
N VAL A 722 -31.45 78.34 -23.53
CA VAL A 722 -31.25 79.53 -24.38
C VAL A 722 -29.76 79.88 -24.40
N SER A 723 -29.15 79.92 -25.60
CA SER A 723 -27.71 80.07 -25.76
C SER A 723 -27.21 81.44 -25.27
N ASN A 724 -25.97 81.47 -24.76
CA ASN A 724 -25.28 82.69 -24.34
C ASN A 724 -24.51 83.36 -25.49
N ALA A 725 -24.88 83.11 -26.75
CA ALA A 725 -24.11 83.63 -27.87
C ALA A 725 -24.00 85.16 -27.76
N ASP A 726 -22.76 85.65 -27.64
CA ASP A 726 -22.35 87.06 -27.65
C ASP A 726 -22.79 87.71 -28.97
N LEU A 727 -24.07 88.05 -29.06
CA LEU A 727 -24.59 88.92 -30.09
C LEU A 727 -24.19 90.33 -29.67
N SER A 728 -23.08 90.79 -30.26
CA SER A 728 -22.66 92.20 -30.40
C SER A 728 -23.63 93.18 -29.74
N ALA A 729 -23.18 93.83 -28.66
CA ALA A 729 -23.92 94.74 -27.77
C ALA A 729 -24.57 96.00 -28.42
N ASN A 730 -24.80 96.00 -29.74
CA ASN A 730 -25.31 97.13 -30.51
C ASN A 730 -26.63 96.85 -31.25
N GLU A 731 -27.27 95.69 -31.09
CA GLU A 731 -28.66 95.50 -31.55
C GLU A 731 -29.56 95.11 -30.38
N HIS A 732 -30.65 95.87 -30.18
CA HIS A 732 -31.58 95.79 -29.05
C HIS A 732 -32.49 94.53 -29.08
N PHE A 733 -32.13 93.51 -29.87
CA PHE A 733 -32.88 92.27 -30.07
C PHE A 733 -31.92 91.07 -30.06
N SER A 734 -31.45 90.69 -28.87
CA SER A 734 -30.67 89.47 -28.63
C SER A 734 -31.51 88.50 -27.80
N GLY A 735 -32.29 87.64 -28.46
CA GLY A 735 -33.16 86.70 -27.76
C GLY A 735 -34.06 85.88 -28.68
N ILE A 736 -34.80 84.96 -28.06
CA ILE A 736 -35.92 84.27 -28.70
C ILE A 736 -37.09 85.26 -28.72
N ASP A 737 -37.63 85.51 -29.91
CA ASP A 737 -38.63 86.53 -30.22
C ASP A 737 -39.66 85.90 -31.16
N ARG A 738 -40.92 85.82 -30.73
CA ARG A 738 -41.97 85.04 -31.40
C ARG A 738 -42.42 85.71 -32.69
N GLU A 739 -42.50 87.04 -32.72
CA GLU A 739 -42.90 87.85 -33.87
C GLU A 739 -41.94 87.64 -35.04
N ARG A 740 -40.65 87.43 -34.73
CA ARG A 740 -39.64 87.03 -35.71
C ARG A 740 -39.69 85.53 -36.03
N MET A 741 -39.84 84.67 -35.02
CA MET A 741 -39.79 83.21 -35.18
C MET A 741 -40.59 82.49 -34.10
N SER A 742 -41.79 82.03 -34.46
CA SER A 742 -42.71 81.34 -33.54
C SER A 742 -42.35 79.88 -33.25
N GLU A 743 -41.49 79.27 -34.06
CA GLU A 743 -41.07 77.87 -33.93
C GLU A 743 -39.60 77.68 -34.34
N LEU A 744 -38.85 76.92 -33.54
CA LEU A 744 -37.47 76.54 -33.83
C LEU A 744 -37.33 75.03 -33.96
N SER A 745 -36.80 74.55 -35.09
CA SER A 745 -36.47 73.15 -35.29
C SER A 745 -34.99 72.90 -35.00
N VAL A 746 -34.70 72.19 -33.90
CA VAL A 746 -33.34 71.95 -33.39
C VAL A 746 -32.97 70.48 -33.58
N LEU A 747 -31.87 70.22 -34.28
CA LEU A 747 -31.31 68.87 -34.39
C LEU A 747 -30.37 68.62 -33.20
N VAL A 748 -30.78 67.74 -32.31
CA VAL A 748 -30.00 67.36 -31.11
C VAL A 748 -29.40 65.99 -31.32
N SER A 749 -28.10 65.89 -31.09
CA SER A 749 -27.33 64.67 -31.23
C SER A 749 -26.81 64.22 -29.87
N VAL A 750 -26.78 62.90 -29.65
CA VAL A 750 -26.29 62.26 -28.43
C VAL A 750 -25.35 61.12 -28.79
N ARG A 751 -24.27 60.98 -28.03
CA ARG A 751 -23.25 59.94 -28.20
C ARG A 751 -22.99 59.23 -26.89
N ASP A 752 -22.78 57.93 -26.94
CA ASP A 752 -22.35 57.14 -25.80
C ASP A 752 -20.86 57.41 -25.46
N SER A 753 -20.42 56.85 -24.33
CA SER A 753 -19.00 56.81 -23.98
C SER A 753 -18.39 55.44 -24.24
N GLY A 754 -18.09 55.11 -25.49
CA GLY A 754 -17.07 54.09 -25.78
C GLY A 754 -15.66 54.63 -25.50
N TYR A 755 -15.22 54.61 -24.24
CA TYR A 755 -13.84 54.98 -23.89
C TYR A 755 -13.11 53.86 -23.18
N ASP A 756 -12.49 53.01 -24.00
CA ASP A 756 -11.38 52.17 -23.61
C ASP A 756 -10.17 52.49 -24.52
N TRP A 757 -8.98 52.63 -23.93
CA TRP A 757 -7.73 52.81 -24.67
C TRP A 757 -7.12 51.47 -25.12
N ASP A 758 -7.53 50.35 -24.53
CA ASP A 758 -7.06 49.01 -24.88
C ASP A 758 -8.03 48.29 -25.84
N TYR A 759 -9.35 48.49 -25.68
CA TYR A 759 -10.37 47.93 -26.56
C TYR A 759 -10.88 48.97 -27.56
N LYS A 760 -10.83 48.64 -28.84
CA LYS A 760 -11.34 49.46 -29.96
C LYS A 760 -12.87 49.58 -29.96
N GLU A 761 -13.48 49.98 -28.86
CA GLU A 761 -14.92 50.19 -28.80
C GLU A 761 -15.30 51.43 -29.60
N LYS A 762 -16.21 51.23 -30.56
CA LYS A 762 -16.67 52.26 -31.46
C LYS A 762 -17.82 53.01 -30.78
N ARG A 763 -17.60 54.26 -30.41
CA ARG A 763 -18.68 55.12 -29.91
C ARG A 763 -19.80 55.27 -30.94
N LEU A 764 -21.04 55.10 -30.53
CA LEU A 764 -22.22 55.22 -31.37
C LEU A 764 -22.96 56.53 -31.07
N THR A 765 -23.63 57.06 -32.11
CA THR A 765 -24.32 58.35 -32.08
C THR A 765 -25.72 58.18 -32.63
N SER A 766 -26.69 58.88 -32.04
CA SER A 766 -28.00 59.13 -32.65
C SER A 766 -28.36 60.61 -32.61
N SER A 767 -29.36 61.00 -33.41
CA SER A 767 -29.89 62.35 -33.42
C SER A 767 -31.41 62.35 -33.51
N ALA A 768 -32.03 63.40 -32.97
CA ALA A 768 -33.47 63.62 -33.04
C ALA A 768 -33.79 65.10 -33.22
N THR A 769 -34.92 65.38 -33.86
CA THR A 769 -35.41 66.75 -34.05
C THR A 769 -36.31 67.17 -32.89
N VAL A 770 -35.99 68.31 -32.29
CA VAL A 770 -36.77 68.94 -31.23
C VAL A 770 -37.38 70.22 -31.79
N ILE A 771 -38.70 70.29 -31.80
CA ILE A 771 -39.46 71.48 -32.15
C ILE A 771 -39.69 72.29 -30.87
N ILE A 772 -39.21 73.54 -30.86
CA ILE A 772 -39.36 74.46 -29.75
C ILE A 772 -40.38 75.52 -30.17
N GLU A 773 -41.55 75.49 -29.56
CA GLU A 773 -42.58 76.51 -29.73
C GLU A 773 -42.30 77.70 -28.80
N VAL A 774 -42.31 78.90 -29.37
CA VAL A 774 -42.10 80.15 -28.64
C VAL A 774 -43.44 80.63 -28.09
N VAL A 775 -43.53 80.73 -26.76
CA VAL A 775 -44.72 81.19 -26.04
C VAL A 775 -44.71 82.71 -25.98
N ASP A 776 -45.79 83.29 -26.48
CA ASP A 776 -46.09 84.72 -26.56
C ASP A 776 -46.10 85.42 -25.19
N VAL A 777 -45.57 86.63 -25.16
CA VAL A 777 -45.54 87.60 -24.07
C VAL A 777 -46.03 88.91 -24.66
N ASN A 778 -46.91 89.62 -23.95
CA ASN A 778 -47.38 90.92 -24.44
C ASN A 778 -46.26 91.96 -24.33
N ASP A 779 -45.54 92.17 -25.41
CA ASP A 779 -44.44 93.14 -25.52
C ASP A 779 -44.58 94.05 -26.76
N CYS A 780 -45.44 93.69 -27.72
CA CYS A 780 -45.79 94.56 -28.82
C CYS A 780 -46.97 95.46 -28.44
N GLU A 781 -46.75 96.77 -28.41
CA GLU A 781 -47.86 97.70 -28.22
C GLU A 781 -48.73 97.80 -29.50
N PRO A 782 -50.06 97.99 -29.35
CA PRO A 782 -50.95 98.12 -30.50
C PRO A 782 -50.66 99.42 -31.27
N LYS A 783 -50.34 99.30 -32.56
CA LYS A 783 -49.98 100.42 -33.43
C LYS A 783 -51.18 100.88 -34.25
N ILE A 784 -51.48 102.17 -34.20
CA ILE A 784 -52.44 102.84 -35.08
C ILE A 784 -51.63 103.73 -36.03
N SER A 785 -52.02 103.82 -37.31
CA SER A 785 -51.36 104.68 -38.30
C SER A 785 -51.13 106.10 -37.77
N GLU A 786 -49.92 106.65 -37.91
CA GLU A 786 -49.53 107.95 -37.30
C GLU A 786 -50.41 109.13 -37.73
N TYR A 787 -50.96 109.08 -38.95
CA TYR A 787 -51.75 110.16 -39.53
C TYR A 787 -53.12 109.64 -39.96
N ASN A 788 -54.12 109.80 -39.10
CA ASN A 788 -55.52 109.56 -39.45
C ASN A 788 -56.24 110.90 -39.56
N TYR A 789 -56.55 111.30 -40.79
CA TYR A 789 -57.23 112.56 -41.06
C TYR A 789 -58.60 112.28 -41.68
N PHE A 790 -59.65 112.73 -40.98
CA PHE A 790 -61.03 112.53 -41.38
C PHE A 790 -61.69 113.90 -41.64
N LYS A 791 -62.41 114.03 -42.77
CA LYS A 791 -63.25 115.19 -43.05
C LYS A 791 -64.70 114.76 -43.00
N VAL A 792 -65.53 115.53 -42.29
CA VAL A 792 -66.97 115.35 -42.25
C VAL A 792 -67.64 116.65 -42.71
N SER A 793 -68.71 116.54 -43.49
CA SER A 793 -69.50 117.70 -43.91
C SER A 793 -70.32 118.21 -42.72
N GLU A 794 -70.44 119.53 -42.55
CA GLU A 794 -71.34 120.11 -41.54
C GLU A 794 -72.83 119.75 -41.76
N ALA A 795 -73.19 119.33 -42.99
CA ALA A 795 -74.52 118.84 -43.32
C ALA A 795 -74.70 117.31 -43.09
N ALA A 796 -73.68 116.63 -42.55
CA ALA A 796 -73.74 115.20 -42.27
C ALA A 796 -74.80 114.90 -41.20
N LYS A 797 -75.58 113.84 -41.42
CA LYS A 797 -76.59 113.40 -40.46
C LYS A 797 -75.92 112.69 -39.28
N SER A 798 -76.56 112.72 -38.11
CA SER A 798 -76.13 111.92 -36.96
C SER A 798 -75.95 110.44 -37.32
N GLY A 799 -74.96 109.77 -36.72
CA GLY A 799 -74.56 108.40 -37.04
C GLY A 799 -73.70 108.23 -38.30
N THR A 800 -73.34 109.32 -38.99
CA THR A 800 -72.45 109.28 -40.16
C THR A 800 -71.08 108.71 -39.77
N LEU A 801 -70.57 107.76 -40.57
CA LEU A 801 -69.22 107.22 -40.43
C LEU A 801 -68.19 108.30 -40.77
N ILE A 802 -67.41 108.71 -39.76
CA ILE A 802 -66.37 109.75 -39.88
C ILE A 802 -65.07 109.14 -40.40
N GLY A 803 -64.74 107.95 -39.93
CA GLY A 803 -63.47 107.31 -40.20
C GLY A 803 -63.40 105.90 -39.63
N MET A 804 -62.48 105.11 -40.16
CA MET A 804 -62.18 103.77 -39.66
C MET A 804 -60.71 103.73 -39.25
N LEU A 805 -60.45 103.26 -38.03
CA LEU A 805 -59.12 102.99 -37.50
C LEU A 805 -58.90 101.48 -37.50
N THR A 806 -57.75 101.03 -37.98
CA THR A 806 -57.33 99.62 -37.98
C THR A 806 -55.99 99.50 -37.25
N PRO A 807 -55.99 99.38 -35.91
CA PRO A 807 -54.76 99.09 -35.20
C PRO A 807 -54.29 97.69 -35.55
N VAL A 808 -52.98 97.49 -35.49
CA VAL A 808 -52.34 96.18 -35.57
C VAL A 808 -51.54 95.97 -34.31
N ASP A 809 -51.74 94.81 -33.70
CA ASP A 809 -50.92 94.30 -32.61
C ASP A 809 -50.20 93.06 -33.15
N GLU A 810 -48.87 93.03 -33.00
CA GLU A 810 -48.02 91.99 -33.57
C GLU A 810 -47.93 90.75 -32.67
N ASP A 811 -48.38 90.84 -31.40
CA ASP A 811 -48.52 89.72 -30.45
C ASP A 811 -49.40 88.57 -31.03
N GLN A 812 -49.37 87.39 -30.41
CA GLN A 812 -49.99 86.18 -30.97
C GLN A 812 -51.50 86.36 -31.22
N SER A 813 -51.88 86.26 -32.49
CA SER A 813 -53.26 86.43 -32.94
C SER A 813 -54.23 85.48 -32.22
N GLY A 814 -55.34 86.02 -31.72
CA GLY A 814 -56.39 85.23 -31.05
C GLY A 814 -56.12 84.96 -29.57
N THR A 815 -55.00 85.45 -29.03
CA THR A 815 -54.75 85.51 -27.59
C THR A 815 -55.25 86.85 -27.00
N PRO A 816 -55.31 87.01 -25.67
CA PRO A 816 -55.56 88.30 -25.04
C PRO A 816 -54.47 89.34 -25.31
N ASN A 817 -53.28 88.93 -25.74
CA ASN A 817 -52.14 89.83 -25.94
C ASN A 817 -52.37 90.71 -27.18
N SER A 818 -52.77 90.10 -28.30
CA SER A 818 -53.13 90.83 -29.53
C SER A 818 -54.56 91.43 -29.52
N ALA A 819 -55.26 91.43 -28.37
CA ALA A 819 -56.68 91.78 -28.29
C ALA A 819 -56.90 93.28 -28.09
N LEU A 820 -57.52 93.92 -29.08
CA LEU A 820 -57.71 95.37 -29.09
C LEU A 820 -58.98 95.82 -28.37
N LEU A 821 -58.83 96.76 -27.43
CA LEU A 821 -59.92 97.48 -26.77
C LEU A 821 -59.81 98.97 -27.05
N PHE A 822 -60.94 99.61 -27.36
CA PHE A 822 -60.96 100.99 -27.82
C PHE A 822 -61.74 101.89 -26.86
N GLN A 823 -61.16 103.03 -26.51
CA GLN A 823 -61.78 104.07 -25.69
C GLN A 823 -61.36 105.45 -26.19
N MET A 824 -62.30 106.39 -26.31
CA MET A 824 -61.99 107.77 -26.65
C MET A 824 -61.80 108.61 -25.39
N ALA A 825 -60.67 109.30 -25.31
CA ALA A 825 -60.42 110.33 -24.31
C ALA A 825 -61.19 111.61 -24.64
N SER A 826 -61.54 112.41 -23.63
CA SER A 826 -62.33 113.64 -23.78
C SER A 826 -61.77 114.56 -24.87
N SER A 827 -62.63 114.91 -25.84
CA SER A 827 -62.31 115.81 -26.96
C SER A 827 -62.08 117.25 -26.48
N LYS A 828 -61.07 117.94 -27.03
CA LYS A 828 -60.88 119.40 -26.94
C LYS A 828 -61.25 120.02 -28.30
N ILE A 829 -62.31 120.80 -28.35
CA ILE A 829 -62.74 121.52 -29.55
C ILE A 829 -61.95 122.83 -29.62
N TYR A 830 -61.14 123.01 -30.68
CA TYR A 830 -60.54 124.30 -31.00
C TYR A 830 -61.38 124.99 -32.09
N GLN A 831 -62.25 125.92 -31.68
CA GLN A 831 -62.96 126.81 -32.61
C GLN A 831 -62.16 128.12 -32.77
N LYS A 832 -61.84 128.49 -34.02
CA LYS A 832 -61.24 129.79 -34.33
C LYS A 832 -62.22 130.61 -35.18
N THR A 833 -62.97 131.48 -34.54
CA THR A 833 -63.90 132.42 -35.19
C THR A 833 -63.24 133.79 -35.34
N PHE A 834 -63.30 134.39 -36.54
CA PHE A 834 -62.91 135.79 -36.76
C PHE A 834 -64.05 136.70 -36.24
N GLY A 835 -63.84 137.33 -35.08
CA GLY A 835 -64.75 138.33 -34.50
C GLY A 835 -65.50 137.83 -33.26
N ASN A 836 -65.03 138.31 -32.09
CA ASN A 836 -65.51 138.10 -30.72
C ASN A 836 -65.24 136.72 -30.08
N GLU A 837 -64.36 136.75 -29.08
CA GLU A 837 -64.09 135.65 -28.15
C GLU A 837 -65.22 135.53 -27.12
N GLU A 838 -66.11 134.56 -27.31
CA GLU A 838 -66.86 133.96 -26.20
C GLU A 838 -66.59 132.45 -26.20
N ASN A 839 -65.84 132.01 -25.19
CA ASN A 839 -65.67 130.59 -24.88
C ASN A 839 -67.00 130.04 -24.35
N THR A 840 -67.75 129.35 -25.20
CA THR A 840 -68.84 128.48 -24.76
C THR A 840 -68.37 127.03 -24.81
N GLU A 841 -68.18 126.42 -23.63
CA GLU A 841 -68.00 124.98 -23.48
C GLU A 841 -69.31 124.27 -23.82
N ASN A 842 -69.58 124.04 -25.10
CA ASN A 842 -70.62 123.11 -25.53
C ASN A 842 -69.97 121.76 -25.85
N GLN A 843 -70.12 120.83 -24.92
CA GLN A 843 -69.60 119.47 -24.96
C GLN A 843 -70.45 118.61 -25.93
N LYS A 844 -70.01 118.43 -27.17
CA LYS A 844 -70.46 117.31 -28.02
C LYS A 844 -69.29 116.33 -28.20
N SER A 845 -69.39 115.16 -27.58
CA SER A 845 -68.44 114.05 -27.77
C SER A 845 -68.76 113.27 -29.05
N LEU A 846 -67.81 112.51 -29.56
CA LEU A 846 -67.99 111.55 -30.67
C LEU A 846 -68.32 110.16 -30.08
N ASP A 847 -69.00 109.29 -30.83
CA ASP A 847 -69.31 107.90 -30.40
C ASP A 847 -68.44 106.87 -31.13
N ILE A 848 -68.17 105.73 -30.47
CA ILE A 848 -67.35 104.63 -30.99
C ILE A 848 -68.23 103.40 -31.21
N SER A 849 -68.21 102.85 -32.43
CA SER A 849 -68.80 101.53 -32.68
C SER A 849 -67.80 100.57 -33.33
N THR A 850 -67.75 99.34 -32.85
CA THR A 850 -66.97 98.26 -33.47
C THR A 850 -67.62 97.86 -34.80
N ASP A 851 -66.82 97.62 -35.84
CA ASP A 851 -67.34 97.12 -37.11
C ASP A 851 -67.92 95.69 -36.93
N LYS A 852 -69.09 95.43 -37.53
CA LYS A 852 -69.76 94.13 -37.51
C LYS A 852 -69.05 93.08 -38.39
N HIS A 853 -68.15 93.49 -39.28
CA HIS A 853 -67.44 92.61 -40.21
C HIS A 853 -65.94 92.49 -39.92
N ASN A 854 -65.35 93.44 -39.17
CA ASN A 854 -63.96 93.37 -38.71
C ASN A 854 -63.86 93.83 -37.24
N LYS A 855 -63.70 92.87 -36.31
CA LYS A 855 -63.61 93.17 -34.87
C LYS A 855 -62.36 93.97 -34.49
N ASN A 856 -61.36 94.02 -35.37
CA ASN A 856 -60.11 94.78 -35.17
C ASN A 856 -60.17 96.17 -35.80
N ALA A 857 -61.33 96.56 -36.36
CA ALA A 857 -61.55 97.90 -36.89
C ALA A 857 -62.58 98.65 -36.04
N VAL A 858 -62.28 99.90 -35.74
CA VAL A 858 -63.20 100.80 -35.04
C VAL A 858 -63.65 101.92 -35.94
N THR A 859 -64.97 102.14 -35.91
CA THR A 859 -65.62 103.20 -36.65
C THR A 859 -65.97 104.35 -35.71
N LEU A 860 -65.58 105.57 -36.12
CA LEU A 860 -65.94 106.80 -35.44
C LEU A 860 -67.25 107.34 -36.04
N LYS A 861 -68.23 107.66 -35.20
CA LYS A 861 -69.54 108.19 -35.62
C LYS A 861 -69.94 109.43 -34.80
N ASP A 862 -70.82 110.24 -35.38
CA ASP A 862 -71.41 111.43 -34.72
C ASP A 862 -72.64 111.06 -33.86
N ILE A 863 -72.88 111.76 -32.74
CA ILE A 863 -73.88 111.40 -31.70
C ILE A 863 -75.34 111.61 -32.17
N GLU A 864 -76.25 110.71 -31.77
CA GLU A 864 -77.72 110.85 -31.85
C GLU A 864 -78.26 111.87 -30.83
N ASP A 865 -79.01 112.88 -31.29
CA ASP A 865 -79.78 113.80 -30.42
C ASP A 865 -80.91 113.00 -29.73
N ALA A 866 -80.75 112.67 -28.45
CA ALA A 866 -81.81 112.15 -27.60
C ALA A 866 -82.24 113.22 -26.57
N GLY A 867 -83.53 113.59 -26.62
CA GLY A 867 -84.19 114.47 -25.65
C GLY A 867 -84.32 113.86 -24.23
N PRO A 868 -84.82 114.63 -23.24
CA PRO A 868 -84.36 114.58 -21.85
C PRO A 868 -85.14 113.60 -20.98
N HIS A 869 -84.46 112.77 -20.18
CA HIS A 869 -84.92 112.37 -18.83
C HIS A 869 -83.73 111.92 -17.96
N HIS A 870 -83.50 112.69 -16.88
CA HIS A 870 -82.81 112.44 -15.62
C HIS A 870 -81.78 111.28 -15.43
N ILE A 871 -80.56 111.74 -15.15
CA ILE A 871 -79.38 111.21 -14.40
C ILE A 871 -79.74 111.05 -12.88
N PRO A 872 -79.11 110.23 -11.97
CA PRO A 872 -77.64 109.96 -11.85
C PRO A 872 -77.11 108.55 -11.47
N LEU A 873 -75.93 108.25 -12.08
CA LEU A 873 -74.58 108.02 -11.50
C LEU A 873 -74.30 107.06 -10.31
N ALA A 874 -73.43 106.10 -10.63
CA ALA A 874 -72.09 105.84 -10.07
C ALA A 874 -71.87 104.86 -8.89
N SER A 875 -71.02 103.84 -9.14
CA SER A 875 -69.83 103.41 -8.35
C SER A 875 -69.24 102.11 -8.96
N ILE A 876 -68.07 102.11 -9.62
CA ILE A 876 -66.70 101.83 -9.12
C ILE A 876 -66.51 100.47 -8.42
N LYS A 877 -65.79 99.55 -9.12
CA LYS A 877 -64.75 98.52 -8.75
C LYS A 877 -64.86 97.71 -7.42
N PRO A 878 -63.97 96.71 -7.16
CA PRO A 878 -63.57 95.49 -7.89
C PRO A 878 -63.71 94.22 -6.98
N SER A 879 -63.11 93.07 -7.38
CA SER A 879 -62.55 91.98 -6.52
C SER A 879 -63.17 90.57 -6.57
N GLU A 880 -62.32 89.63 -7.00
CA GLU A 880 -61.87 88.40 -6.33
C GLU A 880 -62.82 87.43 -5.57
N ARG A 881 -62.63 86.15 -5.94
CA ARG A 881 -62.42 84.94 -5.10
C ARG A 881 -63.59 84.13 -4.49
N TYR A 882 -63.59 82.86 -4.95
CA TYR A 882 -63.57 81.58 -4.20
C TYR A 882 -64.76 81.02 -3.40
N ARG A 883 -64.79 79.67 -3.50
CA ARG A 883 -65.43 78.59 -2.72
C ARG A 883 -66.82 78.18 -3.23
N GLY A 884 -67.08 76.92 -3.54
CA GLY A 884 -66.41 75.68 -3.16
C GLY A 884 -67.48 74.77 -2.59
N LEU A 885 -67.68 73.59 -3.19
CA LEU A 885 -68.33 72.47 -2.51
C LEU A 885 -67.74 71.17 -3.04
N GLN A 886 -66.99 70.58 -2.12
CA GLN A 886 -66.29 69.31 -2.15
C GLN A 886 -67.31 68.22 -1.79
N MET A 887 -67.32 67.11 -2.54
CA MET A 887 -67.75 65.81 -2.01
C MET A 887 -66.78 64.74 -2.50
N PHE A 888 -65.81 64.42 -1.64
CA PHE A 888 -65.28 63.06 -1.46
C PHE A 888 -66.22 62.32 -0.47
N PRO A 889 -66.08 61.01 -0.19
CA PRO A 889 -65.02 60.05 -0.56
C PRO A 889 -65.63 58.76 -1.20
N SER A 890 -64.99 57.63 -1.49
CA SER A 890 -63.74 56.97 -1.10
C SER A 890 -63.53 55.74 -2.01
N LYS A 891 -62.25 55.37 -2.26
CA LYS A 891 -61.69 54.00 -2.43
C LYS A 891 -62.27 53.14 -3.58
N THR A 892 -61.46 52.56 -4.46
CA THR A 892 -60.15 51.89 -4.33
C THR A 892 -59.28 52.11 -5.55
#